data_AF-L7MLJ3-F1
#
_entry.id   AF-L7MLJ3-F1
#
_cell.length_a   1.000
_cell.length_b   1.000
_cell.length_c   1.000
_cell.angle_alpha   90.00
_cell.angle_beta   90.00
_cell.angle_gamma   90.00
#
_symmetry.space_group_name_H-M   'P 1'
#
loop_
_entity.id
_entity.type
_entity.pdbx_description
1 polymer ?
#
loop_
_entity_poly.entity_id
_entity_poly.type
_entity_poly.pdbx_seq_one_letter_code
_entity_poly.pdbx_strand_id
1 'polypeptide(L)'
;MKDVTSTALVPTAAPPPYNSLPDAKPCSPKPDYGNPAFPQANLYELEQRVFVDQWSIPYKKDESLAKCLIAATNLAKEGQCESNSDCRNFMESCMPECFRKLLTALAVRNWQPDVQEGVYNMLMLLIDLTVERLGYNPVPEKLLSNVLTMAFDPEAEFHIKNKSRQSTLEQGLVVYAKSRGSLDPYGWLLDVINKFGSRGGFDKILAKFGENLTANEMAALLNPLAVCAQFLNPDTTCSLLSPCMNKAISYIKGLTDDDLKNKNIGSVTELLKAVKMLCVYLWPQEIASTSTLCLDVILRMLKCSHFNARMNGLKELIKLIDDCSATGASSKAAIDAEQLQNWMAENNVLSITLESNIDQAQYMDKIKSIIEFVGQRLSIEELTKIWSMQDRQNCQVVDNIHGIMAAASTKFSQQQFDHLITLISKAWRGSSDITWRRLLTFIGKLGKESNQGKVSTKLLDLLWELLHLNSLPQAHVEQFVEEFFSILSEMGNRDSAKRQYVARCVDDIKKNMCVIPALKMLRHISGAKGSAGSKGPPYKQDKFIFNELNRSHEVVKLVSTSLATCHRDAVKLANGKSVLPLVLVDGIYSHKEHVMTHLEFLQFLLKDGSQYLPWNRAKEIWDTLVTNPDACSSDREMCFEWFEKCLPDLEADTQSLLFQHKLLKMDPSQVGSKAFSCFKTYFEHVNIHESKLKKRPGVLIVEKLELSGIDFLWQISLAAPEEEIAEMAIDFILDLSYKFLSPRLKKDVVSLHHRFINECYNRLKAVAETIGDTAMTTAVSNATKTLTAMAVSEAISLSLPKRTNRSQNICRLLHLAERYISSIEGQHSVPRVILPHGASFYGFPVTLCIVSDTIKDSVKIRCHSNATVGSMKEKVARLFKQIPSNLQISMDDIPLPSTEDQKRLSQYKLKDNQKIHVKVIGSGLILPSEIEEDSVVPLATSQVSTMAAATASPSAGQQPSFYLEQEKQLPGVVISSGGNVFEMLYQLASMDDPRIAEQVQTLLHLIPPDPAVIDALDQICMKSSPAAPPVPPPRLSGSPKKSGSPAPREKTPVEGSDVVLRRLLDPNGRNPFRLLYNLQVLSARLMPTNQDACSNVFCENFLQAGGLSHVLRVLHRDGLPQDVDYAVRQGIYFTALQITRFLICGQNVPHALQSSSTSSVSTTCGAPSPVKPTTPKKLQVDLVRMTPFSTVTPIIKTMSRALLEEVVDSLVRVAWAAAAGQL
;
A
#
# COMPACT_ATOMS: atom_id res chain seq x y z
N MET A 1 22.70 -50.12 18.76
CA MET A 1 21.66 -49.55 19.65
C MET A 1 20.33 -49.70 18.90
N LYS A 2 19.63 -50.82 19.11
CA LYS A 2 18.56 -51.05 20.11
C LYS A 2 17.27 -50.28 19.78
N ASP A 3 16.33 -51.02 19.17
CA ASP A 3 14.94 -51.32 19.58
C ASP A 3 14.06 -50.26 20.26
N VAL A 4 12.77 -50.25 19.90
CA VAL A 4 11.66 -50.85 20.71
C VAL A 4 10.27 -50.75 20.00
N THR A 5 9.73 -51.94 19.65
CA THR A 5 8.35 -52.52 19.73
C THR A 5 7.06 -51.84 19.20
N SER A 6 6.22 -52.63 18.48
CA SER A 6 5.04 -53.33 19.08
C SER A 6 4.34 -54.33 18.12
N THR A 7 3.49 -55.19 18.68
CA THR A 7 3.23 -56.61 18.34
C THR A 7 1.78 -56.94 17.89
N ALA A 8 1.59 -58.14 17.32
CA ALA A 8 0.40 -59.07 17.33
C ALA A 8 -0.16 -59.39 15.92
N LEU A 9 0.01 -60.58 15.33
CA LEU A 9 -0.38 -61.99 15.62
C LEU A 9 -1.55 -62.47 14.72
N VAL A 10 -1.25 -63.48 13.91
CA VAL A 10 -2.16 -64.34 13.11
C VAL A 10 -2.30 -65.70 13.82
N PRO A 11 -3.36 -66.47 13.56
CA PRO A 11 -3.20 -67.92 13.48
C PRO A 11 -3.74 -68.54 12.17
N THR A 12 -2.98 -69.53 11.72
CA THR A 12 -3.06 -70.40 10.54
C THR A 12 -3.99 -71.61 10.72
N ALA A 13 -4.54 -72.15 9.62
CA ALA A 13 -4.78 -73.59 9.42
C ALA A 13 -4.87 -73.94 7.92
N ALA A 14 -4.31 -75.09 7.53
CA ALA A 14 -4.16 -75.62 6.16
C ALA A 14 -5.03 -76.91 5.95
N PRO A 15 -4.81 -77.77 4.93
CA PRO A 15 -5.67 -78.02 3.75
C PRO A 15 -6.25 -79.46 3.70
N PRO A 16 -6.77 -79.92 2.53
CA PRO A 16 -6.44 -81.30 2.11
C PRO A 16 -6.02 -81.45 0.62
N PRO A 17 -5.46 -82.61 0.22
CA PRO A 17 -4.59 -82.78 -0.96
C PRO A 17 -5.15 -83.66 -2.11
N TYR A 18 -4.46 -83.54 -3.26
CA TYR A 18 -4.27 -84.45 -4.42
C TYR A 18 -5.05 -85.79 -4.54
N ASN A 19 -5.67 -86.06 -5.71
CA ASN A 19 -5.13 -87.04 -6.69
C ASN A 19 -5.94 -87.28 -7.98
N SER A 20 -5.17 -87.65 -9.04
CA SER A 20 -5.45 -88.48 -10.23
C SER A 20 -5.92 -87.85 -11.57
N LEU A 21 -4.95 -87.76 -12.50
CA LEU A 21 -5.06 -87.98 -13.97
C LEU A 21 -5.24 -89.52 -14.23
N PRO A 22 -5.66 -90.05 -15.42
CA PRO A 22 -5.32 -89.58 -16.79
C PRO A 22 -6.34 -89.84 -17.96
N ASP A 23 -5.92 -89.40 -19.16
CA ASP A 23 -6.12 -89.96 -20.52
C ASP A 23 -7.22 -89.51 -21.54
N ALA A 24 -6.68 -89.09 -22.70
CA ALA A 24 -7.07 -89.33 -24.12
C ALA A 24 -8.37 -88.78 -24.78
N LYS A 25 -8.16 -88.10 -25.93
CA LYS A 25 -9.03 -87.71 -27.08
C LYS A 25 -10.05 -88.78 -27.57
N PRO A 26 -10.95 -88.55 -28.57
CA PRO A 26 -11.38 -87.33 -29.32
C PRO A 26 -12.93 -87.22 -29.56
N CYS A 27 -13.35 -86.16 -30.27
CA CYS A 27 -14.41 -86.06 -31.30
C CYS A 27 -15.42 -84.91 -31.12
N SER A 28 -15.42 -84.06 -32.14
CA SER A 28 -16.36 -82.95 -32.44
C SER A 28 -17.83 -83.38 -32.49
N PRO A 29 -18.76 -82.41 -32.40
CA PRO A 29 -19.45 -82.01 -33.63
C PRO A 29 -19.60 -80.49 -33.83
N LYS A 30 -19.63 -80.08 -35.10
CA LYS A 30 -19.99 -78.73 -35.57
C LYS A 30 -21.43 -78.37 -35.18
N PRO A 31 -21.72 -77.06 -35.04
CA PRO A 31 -22.87 -76.45 -35.72
C PRO A 31 -22.55 -74.99 -36.17
N ASP A 32 -23.35 -74.21 -36.90
CA ASP A 32 -24.36 -74.36 -37.95
C ASP A 32 -24.59 -72.91 -38.49
N TYR A 33 -25.08 -72.74 -39.72
CA TYR A 33 -25.22 -71.45 -40.42
C TYR A 33 -26.35 -70.55 -39.85
N GLY A 34 -26.08 -69.26 -39.60
CA GLY A 34 -27.08 -68.22 -39.37
C GLY A 34 -26.48 -66.80 -39.29
N ASN A 35 -26.79 -65.95 -40.28
CA ASN A 35 -26.55 -64.49 -40.45
C ASN A 35 -25.18 -63.91 -39.98
N PRO A 36 -24.37 -63.22 -40.82
CA PRO A 36 -23.10 -62.66 -40.40
C PRO A 36 -23.31 -61.38 -39.56
N ALA A 37 -23.85 -61.53 -38.35
CA ALA A 37 -23.95 -60.44 -37.39
C ALA A 37 -22.54 -60.02 -36.95
N PHE A 38 -22.25 -58.72 -37.00
CA PHE A 38 -20.99 -58.18 -36.50
C PHE A 38 -20.87 -58.45 -34.99
N PRO A 39 -19.70 -58.87 -34.47
CA PRO A 39 -19.55 -59.28 -33.07
C PRO A 39 -19.52 -58.06 -32.13
N GLN A 40 -20.71 -57.54 -31.81
CA GLN A 40 -20.89 -56.30 -31.05
C GLN A 40 -20.26 -56.33 -29.66
N ALA A 41 -20.33 -57.47 -28.95
CA ALA A 41 -19.71 -57.63 -27.64
C ALA A 41 -18.18 -57.49 -27.71
N ASN A 42 -17.54 -58.01 -28.76
CA ASN A 42 -16.11 -57.87 -28.97
C ASN A 42 -15.73 -56.43 -29.36
N LEU A 43 -16.60 -55.71 -30.08
CA LEU A 43 -16.39 -54.29 -30.38
C LEU A 43 -16.37 -53.45 -29.10
N TYR A 44 -17.38 -53.59 -28.23
CA TYR A 44 -17.43 -52.85 -26.97
C TYR A 44 -16.25 -53.15 -26.05
N GLU A 45 -15.85 -54.42 -25.94
CA GLU A 45 -14.66 -54.83 -25.19
C GLU A 45 -13.38 -54.18 -25.75
N LEU A 46 -13.28 -54.07 -27.07
CA LEU A 46 -12.14 -53.45 -27.73
C LEU A 46 -12.11 -51.93 -27.51
N GLU A 47 -13.26 -51.25 -27.64
CA GLU A 47 -13.36 -49.81 -27.39
C GLU A 47 -12.97 -49.44 -25.95
N GLN A 48 -13.44 -50.21 -24.96
CA GLN A 48 -13.10 -49.99 -23.55
C GLN A 48 -11.60 -50.15 -23.25
N ARG A 49 -10.88 -50.95 -24.06
CA ARG A 49 -9.43 -51.15 -23.91
C ARG A 49 -8.62 -50.12 -24.69
N VAL A 50 -9.00 -49.85 -25.94
CA VAL A 50 -8.20 -49.07 -26.89
C VAL A 50 -8.12 -47.60 -26.50
N PHE A 51 -9.17 -47.01 -25.90
CA PHE A 51 -9.19 -45.58 -25.55
C PHE A 51 -8.61 -45.25 -24.16
N VAL A 52 -7.94 -46.20 -23.49
CA VAL A 52 -7.28 -46.01 -22.18
C VAL A 52 -5.76 -46.00 -22.34
N ASP A 53 -5.03 -45.22 -21.53
CA ASP A 53 -3.56 -45.09 -21.61
C ASP A 53 -2.81 -46.39 -21.30
N GLN A 54 -3.29 -47.16 -20.31
CA GLN A 54 -2.81 -48.50 -20.00
C GLN A 54 -3.80 -49.54 -20.54
N TRP A 55 -3.42 -50.18 -21.64
CA TRP A 55 -4.26 -51.14 -22.35
C TRP A 55 -3.56 -52.49 -22.49
N SER A 56 -4.35 -53.58 -22.52
CA SER A 56 -3.84 -54.89 -22.91
C SER A 56 -3.86 -55.02 -24.43
N ILE A 57 -2.74 -55.47 -24.99
CA ILE A 57 -2.53 -55.54 -26.45
C ILE A 57 -3.37 -56.70 -27.01
N PRO A 58 -4.37 -56.46 -27.89
CA PRO A 58 -5.21 -57.49 -28.48
C PRO A 58 -4.55 -58.00 -29.76
N TYR A 59 -3.72 -59.04 -29.66
CA TYR A 59 -2.90 -59.55 -30.77
C TYR A 59 -3.17 -61.01 -31.13
N LYS A 60 -3.98 -61.74 -30.35
CA LYS A 60 -4.26 -63.16 -30.60
C LYS A 60 -5.47 -63.34 -31.53
N LYS A 61 -5.52 -64.47 -32.24
CA LYS A 61 -6.59 -64.79 -33.21
C LYS A 61 -7.96 -64.97 -32.55
N ASP A 62 -8.01 -65.33 -31.27
CA ASP A 62 -9.21 -65.53 -30.46
C ASP A 62 -9.66 -64.26 -29.71
N GLU A 63 -8.88 -63.17 -29.78
CA GLU A 63 -9.18 -61.89 -29.14
C GLU A 63 -10.04 -60.97 -30.02
N SER A 64 -10.54 -59.90 -29.40
CA SER A 64 -11.60 -59.05 -29.94
C SER A 64 -11.21 -58.31 -31.22
N LEU A 65 -9.95 -57.90 -31.39
CA LEU A 65 -9.48 -57.26 -32.62
C LEU A 65 -9.55 -58.22 -33.83
N ALA A 66 -9.03 -59.44 -33.68
CA ALA A 66 -9.03 -60.44 -34.75
C ALA A 66 -10.46 -60.82 -35.17
N LYS A 67 -11.34 -61.03 -34.19
CA LYS A 67 -12.77 -61.32 -34.41
C LYS A 67 -13.47 -60.19 -35.17
N CYS A 68 -13.23 -58.94 -34.78
CA CYS A 68 -13.79 -57.77 -35.46
C CYS A 68 -13.24 -57.60 -36.89
N LEU A 69 -11.94 -57.81 -37.12
CA LEU A 69 -11.33 -57.76 -38.46
C LEU A 69 -11.89 -58.84 -39.39
N ILE A 70 -12.02 -60.08 -38.92
CA ILE A 70 -12.58 -61.19 -39.72
C ILE A 70 -14.06 -60.93 -40.05
N ALA A 71 -14.85 -60.51 -39.06
CA ALA A 71 -16.25 -60.18 -39.27
C ALA A 71 -16.44 -59.00 -40.24
N ALA A 72 -15.65 -57.93 -40.09
CA ALA A 72 -15.63 -56.81 -41.02
C ALA A 72 -15.24 -57.27 -42.43
N THR A 73 -14.28 -58.20 -42.56
CA THR A 73 -13.84 -58.73 -43.86
C THR A 73 -14.96 -59.50 -44.56
N ASN A 74 -15.74 -60.29 -43.81
CA ASN A 74 -16.88 -61.02 -44.35
C ASN A 74 -18.00 -60.06 -44.80
N LEU A 75 -18.32 -59.05 -44.00
CA LEU A 75 -19.28 -58.00 -44.38
C LEU A 75 -18.79 -57.17 -45.57
N ALA A 76 -17.47 -56.96 -45.70
CA ALA A 76 -16.88 -56.26 -46.83
C ALA A 76 -17.06 -57.04 -48.12
N LYS A 77 -16.90 -58.37 -48.09
CA LYS A 77 -17.14 -59.24 -49.26
C LYS A 77 -18.59 -59.15 -49.75
N GLU A 78 -19.53 -59.02 -48.83
CA GLU A 78 -20.97 -58.90 -49.12
C GLU A 78 -21.41 -57.45 -49.45
N GLY A 79 -20.50 -56.48 -49.37
CA GLY A 79 -20.81 -55.06 -49.63
C GLY A 79 -21.66 -54.39 -48.53
N GLN A 80 -21.77 -55.01 -47.35
CA GLN A 80 -22.66 -54.58 -46.27
C GLN A 80 -21.96 -53.80 -45.15
N CYS A 81 -20.68 -53.48 -45.30
CA CYS A 81 -19.91 -52.71 -44.33
C CYS A 81 -20.53 -51.36 -43.99
N GLU A 82 -21.10 -50.66 -44.97
CA GLU A 82 -21.74 -49.36 -44.73
C GLU A 82 -23.13 -49.50 -44.12
N SER A 83 -23.88 -50.56 -44.41
CA SER A 83 -25.22 -50.76 -43.83
C SER A 83 -25.19 -51.15 -42.35
N ASN A 84 -24.07 -51.70 -41.86
CA ASN A 84 -23.92 -52.12 -40.48
C ASN A 84 -23.24 -51.02 -39.63
N SER A 85 -23.99 -50.44 -38.69
CA SER A 85 -23.50 -49.32 -37.84
C SER A 85 -22.30 -49.69 -36.99
N ASP A 86 -22.26 -50.91 -36.44
CA ASP A 86 -21.16 -51.37 -35.59
C ASP A 86 -19.89 -51.61 -36.42
N CYS A 87 -20.04 -52.18 -37.63
CA CYS A 87 -18.94 -52.34 -38.58
C CYS A 87 -18.36 -50.99 -39.03
N ARG A 88 -19.22 -50.02 -39.34
CA ARG A 88 -18.80 -48.66 -39.70
C ARG A 88 -18.07 -47.98 -38.54
N ASN A 89 -18.61 -48.03 -37.33
CA ASN A 89 -17.97 -47.47 -36.13
C ASN A 89 -16.59 -48.11 -35.87
N PHE A 90 -16.50 -49.43 -35.99
CA PHE A 90 -15.23 -50.14 -35.89
C PHE A 90 -14.19 -49.63 -36.90
N MET A 91 -14.55 -49.51 -38.18
CA MET A 91 -13.64 -49.06 -39.24
C MET A 91 -13.25 -47.58 -39.13
N GLU A 92 -14.18 -46.70 -38.71
CA GLU A 92 -13.95 -45.26 -38.69
C GLU A 92 -13.29 -44.73 -37.41
N SER A 93 -13.46 -45.42 -36.27
CA SER A 93 -13.06 -44.92 -34.95
C SER A 93 -12.14 -45.88 -34.21
N CYS A 94 -12.62 -47.09 -33.90
CA CYS A 94 -11.90 -48.02 -33.02
C CYS A 94 -10.65 -48.63 -33.69
N MET A 95 -10.73 -49.00 -34.97
CA MET A 95 -9.62 -49.62 -35.71
C MET A 95 -8.46 -48.65 -35.95
N PRO A 96 -8.67 -47.40 -36.42
CA PRO A 96 -7.57 -46.45 -36.57
C PRO A 96 -6.79 -46.22 -35.29
N GLU A 97 -7.47 -46.02 -34.16
CA GLU A 97 -6.80 -45.81 -32.87
C GLU A 97 -6.05 -47.07 -32.39
N CYS A 98 -6.64 -48.25 -32.60
CA CYS A 98 -6.00 -49.51 -32.27
C CYS A 98 -4.70 -49.69 -33.06
N PHE A 99 -4.73 -49.52 -34.39
CA PHE A 99 -3.53 -49.66 -35.21
C PHE A 99 -2.52 -48.53 -35.01
N ARG A 100 -2.96 -47.31 -34.65
CA ARG A 100 -2.05 -46.23 -34.24
C ARG A 100 -1.23 -46.65 -33.02
N LYS A 101 -1.86 -47.19 -31.98
CA LYS A 101 -1.15 -47.70 -30.79
C LYS A 101 -0.29 -48.93 -31.09
N LEU A 102 -0.71 -49.81 -32.00
CA LEU A 102 0.07 -51.00 -32.39
C LEU A 102 1.31 -50.67 -33.24
N LEU A 103 1.26 -49.60 -34.05
CA LEU A 103 2.28 -49.32 -35.05
C LEU A 103 3.19 -48.15 -34.68
N THR A 104 2.70 -47.12 -34.00
CA THR A 104 3.44 -45.85 -33.80
C THR A 104 3.80 -45.57 -32.34
N ALA A 105 3.34 -46.35 -31.37
CA ALA A 105 3.68 -46.11 -29.97
C ALA A 105 5.13 -46.53 -29.66
N LEU A 106 5.88 -45.68 -28.95
CA LEU A 106 7.27 -45.98 -28.57
C LEU A 106 7.41 -47.29 -27.75
N ALA A 107 6.35 -47.68 -27.03
CA ALA A 107 6.30 -48.93 -26.26
C ALA A 107 6.45 -50.18 -27.14
N VAL A 108 6.10 -50.10 -28.43
CA VAL A 108 6.20 -51.20 -29.40
C VAL A 108 7.63 -51.73 -29.48
N ARG A 109 8.65 -50.88 -29.33
CA ARG A 109 10.07 -51.31 -29.35
C ARG A 109 10.43 -52.33 -28.27
N ASN A 110 9.66 -52.37 -27.18
CA ASN A 110 9.92 -53.15 -25.98
C ASN A 110 9.03 -54.40 -25.86
N TRP A 111 8.11 -54.64 -26.79
CA TRP A 111 7.22 -55.81 -26.72
C TRP A 111 7.95 -57.12 -27.06
N GLN A 112 7.48 -58.20 -26.42
CA GLN A 112 8.02 -59.55 -26.61
C GLN A 112 7.81 -60.05 -28.04
N PRO A 113 8.66 -60.98 -28.55
CA PRO A 113 8.56 -61.49 -29.92
C PRO A 113 7.16 -62.04 -30.29
N ASP A 114 6.50 -62.74 -29.38
CA ASP A 114 5.16 -63.31 -29.60
C ASP A 114 4.09 -62.22 -29.86
N VAL A 115 4.22 -61.09 -29.16
CA VAL A 115 3.34 -59.93 -29.34
C VAL A 115 3.59 -59.30 -30.71
N GLN A 116 4.86 -59.15 -31.11
CA GLN A 116 5.24 -58.61 -32.42
C GLN A 116 4.67 -59.44 -33.58
N GLU A 117 4.76 -60.77 -33.47
CA GLU A 117 4.18 -61.69 -34.46
C GLU A 117 2.64 -61.64 -34.45
N GLY A 118 2.03 -61.46 -33.28
CA GLY A 118 0.62 -61.16 -33.15
C GLY A 118 0.18 -59.93 -33.93
N VAL A 119 0.87 -58.80 -33.76
CA VAL A 119 0.59 -57.56 -34.51
C VAL A 119 0.75 -57.77 -36.02
N TYR A 120 1.79 -58.48 -36.44
CA TYR A 120 1.98 -58.86 -37.85
C TYR A 120 0.79 -59.67 -38.41
N ASN A 121 0.25 -60.61 -37.64
CA ASN A 121 -0.95 -61.35 -38.03
C ASN A 121 -2.19 -60.44 -38.13
N MET A 122 -2.34 -59.46 -37.24
CA MET A 122 -3.42 -58.47 -37.32
C MET A 122 -3.28 -57.56 -38.54
N LEU A 123 -2.06 -57.17 -38.93
CA LEU A 123 -1.79 -56.46 -40.17
C LEU A 123 -2.22 -57.28 -41.40
N MET A 124 -1.97 -58.59 -41.41
CA MET A 124 -2.42 -59.45 -42.51
C MET A 124 -3.94 -59.50 -42.65
N LEU A 125 -4.67 -59.55 -41.52
CA LEU A 125 -6.13 -59.46 -41.52
C LEU A 125 -6.64 -58.07 -41.96
N LEU A 126 -5.95 -57.01 -41.57
CA LEU A 126 -6.25 -55.64 -42.02
C LEU A 126 -6.12 -55.50 -43.53
N ILE A 127 -5.08 -56.07 -44.15
CA ILE A 127 -4.92 -56.04 -45.61
C ILE A 127 -6.06 -56.77 -46.31
N ASP A 128 -6.46 -57.93 -45.80
CA ASP A 128 -7.61 -58.67 -46.35
C ASP A 128 -8.90 -57.83 -46.30
N LEU A 129 -9.19 -57.19 -45.16
CA LEU A 129 -10.33 -56.28 -45.03
C LEU A 129 -10.24 -55.09 -46.01
N THR A 130 -9.07 -54.45 -46.08
CA THR A 130 -8.86 -53.24 -46.87
C THR A 130 -9.09 -53.52 -48.36
N VAL A 131 -8.53 -54.61 -48.87
CA VAL A 131 -8.69 -54.99 -50.28
C VAL A 131 -10.14 -55.32 -50.59
N GLU A 132 -10.87 -56.02 -49.71
CA GLU A 132 -12.29 -56.30 -49.93
C GLU A 132 -13.14 -55.02 -49.91
N ARG A 133 -12.91 -54.12 -48.95
CA ARG A 133 -13.65 -52.85 -48.84
C ARG A 133 -13.39 -51.91 -50.02
N LEU A 134 -12.21 -51.92 -50.63
CA LEU A 134 -11.88 -51.12 -51.83
C LEU A 134 -12.76 -51.45 -53.04
N GLY A 135 -13.41 -52.62 -53.08
CA GLY A 135 -14.31 -53.00 -54.17
C GLY A 135 -15.62 -52.19 -54.24
N TYR A 136 -15.99 -51.49 -53.16
CA TYR A 136 -17.30 -50.87 -53.00
C TYR A 136 -17.21 -49.35 -52.81
N ASN A 137 -18.27 -48.63 -53.20
CA ASN A 137 -18.42 -47.17 -52.99
C ASN A 137 -19.14 -46.86 -51.68
N PRO A 138 -18.89 -45.70 -51.02
CA PRO A 138 -17.86 -44.70 -51.34
C PRO A 138 -16.44 -45.17 -51.03
N VAL A 139 -15.41 -44.46 -51.51
CA VAL A 139 -14.00 -44.75 -51.17
C VAL A 139 -13.82 -44.64 -49.65
N PRO A 140 -13.21 -45.65 -48.99
CA PRO A 140 -13.06 -45.66 -47.53
C PRO A 140 -11.90 -44.75 -47.08
N GLU A 141 -12.06 -43.43 -47.19
CA GLU A 141 -10.99 -42.44 -47.00
C GLU A 141 -10.23 -42.58 -45.67
N LYS A 142 -10.96 -42.74 -44.55
CA LYS A 142 -10.36 -42.90 -43.20
C LYS A 142 -9.57 -44.20 -43.07
N LEU A 143 -10.07 -45.30 -43.63
CA LEU A 143 -9.38 -46.59 -43.61
C LEU A 143 -8.05 -46.50 -44.37
N LEU A 144 -8.06 -45.86 -45.53
CA LEU A 144 -6.87 -45.72 -46.36
C LEU A 144 -5.88 -44.74 -45.73
N SER A 145 -6.32 -43.52 -45.43
CA SER A 145 -5.43 -42.43 -44.98
C SER A 145 -4.93 -42.62 -43.55
N ASN A 146 -5.76 -43.16 -42.65
CA ASN A 146 -5.41 -43.24 -41.22
C ASN A 146 -4.99 -44.64 -40.78
N VAL A 147 -5.18 -45.69 -41.58
CA VAL A 147 -4.82 -47.07 -41.18
C VAL A 147 -3.87 -47.70 -42.19
N LEU A 148 -4.24 -47.75 -43.46
CA LEU A 148 -3.38 -48.34 -44.49
C LEU A 148 -2.08 -47.55 -44.67
N THR A 149 -2.14 -46.21 -44.66
CA THR A 149 -0.92 -45.37 -44.71
C THR A 149 0.03 -45.69 -43.56
N MET A 150 -0.46 -45.83 -42.31
CA MET A 150 0.40 -46.20 -41.17
C MET A 150 0.92 -47.64 -41.30
N ALA A 151 0.11 -48.57 -41.81
CA ALA A 151 0.52 -49.95 -42.03
C ALA A 151 1.63 -50.08 -43.08
N PHE A 152 1.66 -49.17 -44.06
CA PHE A 152 2.67 -49.11 -45.12
C PHE A 152 3.85 -48.19 -44.78
N ASP A 153 3.80 -47.45 -43.67
CA ASP A 153 4.83 -46.48 -43.31
C ASP A 153 6.10 -47.13 -42.76
N PRO A 154 7.25 -47.08 -43.46
CA PRO A 154 8.48 -47.69 -42.95
C PRO A 154 9.03 -47.02 -41.68
N GLU A 155 8.63 -45.77 -41.40
CA GLU A 155 9.02 -45.04 -40.19
C GLU A 155 8.12 -45.37 -38.99
N ALA A 156 7.09 -46.23 -39.16
CA ALA A 156 6.33 -46.72 -38.02
C ALA A 156 7.22 -47.52 -37.07
N GLU A 157 7.06 -47.28 -35.76
CA GLU A 157 7.87 -47.89 -34.71
C GLU A 157 7.91 -49.43 -34.77
N PHE A 158 6.80 -50.04 -35.19
CA PHE A 158 6.72 -51.48 -35.44
C PHE A 158 7.67 -51.96 -36.54
N HIS A 159 7.75 -51.23 -37.66
CA HIS A 159 8.59 -51.57 -38.80
C HIS A 159 10.06 -51.28 -38.51
N ILE A 160 10.37 -50.17 -37.83
CA ILE A 160 11.73 -49.85 -37.35
C ILE A 160 12.24 -50.95 -36.41
N LYS A 161 11.40 -51.45 -35.49
CA LYS A 161 11.76 -52.54 -34.57
C LYS A 161 12.06 -53.85 -35.30
N ASN A 162 11.38 -54.13 -36.40
CA ASN A 162 11.47 -55.39 -37.14
C ASN A 162 12.25 -55.29 -38.46
N LYS A 163 12.98 -54.20 -38.69
CA LYS A 163 13.67 -53.88 -39.95
C LYS A 163 14.72 -54.90 -40.41
N SER A 164 15.27 -55.71 -39.49
CA SER A 164 16.27 -56.74 -39.80
C SER A 164 15.66 -58.07 -40.28
N ARG A 165 14.34 -58.24 -40.20
CA ARG A 165 13.66 -59.49 -40.61
C ARG A 165 13.60 -59.63 -42.13
N GLN A 166 13.81 -60.83 -42.64
CA GLN A 166 13.69 -61.16 -44.07
C GLN A 166 12.22 -61.37 -44.47
N SER A 167 11.90 -61.09 -45.75
CA SER A 167 10.56 -61.32 -46.30
C SER A 167 10.31 -62.81 -46.53
N THR A 168 9.09 -63.27 -46.26
CA THR A 168 8.65 -64.64 -46.56
C THR A 168 7.90 -64.74 -47.89
N LEU A 169 7.38 -63.62 -48.41
CA LEU A 169 6.56 -63.55 -49.62
C LEU A 169 7.31 -63.04 -50.86
N GLU A 170 8.56 -62.60 -50.75
CA GLU A 170 9.42 -62.23 -51.90
C GLU A 170 9.73 -63.40 -52.85
N GLN A 171 9.42 -64.64 -52.46
CA GLN A 171 9.69 -65.86 -53.24
C GLN A 171 8.50 -66.32 -54.13
N GLY A 172 7.44 -65.52 -54.25
CA GLY A 172 6.24 -65.81 -55.06
C GLY A 172 6.35 -65.46 -56.56
N LEU A 173 5.35 -65.88 -57.36
CA LEU A 173 5.29 -65.71 -58.83
C LEU A 173 5.25 -64.23 -59.31
N VAL A 174 4.66 -63.32 -58.54
CA VAL A 174 4.60 -61.88 -58.85
C VAL A 174 4.94 -61.08 -57.59
N VAL A 175 5.98 -60.27 -57.67
CA VAL A 175 6.51 -59.46 -56.56
C VAL A 175 6.17 -57.99 -56.78
N TYR A 176 5.37 -57.41 -55.87
CA TYR A 176 4.93 -56.02 -55.91
C TYR A 176 5.82 -55.08 -55.10
N ALA A 177 6.52 -55.59 -54.09
CA ALA A 177 7.49 -54.87 -53.29
C ALA A 177 8.76 -55.70 -53.09
N LYS A 178 9.93 -55.07 -53.21
CA LYS A 178 11.26 -55.68 -53.08
C LYS A 178 12.21 -54.81 -52.28
N SER A 179 13.07 -55.42 -51.45
CA SER A 179 14.14 -54.67 -50.76
C SER A 179 15.16 -54.08 -51.74
N ARG A 180 15.63 -52.85 -51.49
CA ARG A 180 16.64 -52.16 -52.31
C ARG A 180 18.06 -52.17 -51.72
N GLY A 181 18.29 -52.76 -50.53
CA GLY A 181 19.60 -52.77 -49.86
C GLY A 181 19.81 -53.96 -48.90
N SER A 182 21.06 -54.29 -48.58
CA SER A 182 21.40 -55.53 -47.84
C SER A 182 21.42 -55.41 -46.31
N LEU A 183 21.44 -54.20 -45.75
CA LEU A 183 21.66 -53.97 -44.31
C LEU A 183 20.37 -54.09 -43.47
N ASP A 184 19.24 -53.60 -43.98
CA ASP A 184 17.93 -53.63 -43.31
C ASP A 184 16.84 -54.04 -44.34
N PRO A 185 16.42 -55.32 -44.40
CA PRO A 185 15.50 -55.84 -45.42
C PRO A 185 14.01 -55.46 -45.26
N TYR A 186 13.54 -55.01 -44.09
CA TYR A 186 12.13 -54.66 -43.85
C TYR A 186 11.10 -55.75 -44.24
N GLY A 187 11.43 -57.02 -44.01
CA GLY A 187 10.71 -58.17 -44.54
C GLY A 187 9.21 -58.22 -44.24
N TRP A 188 8.78 -57.87 -43.04
CA TRP A 188 7.35 -57.85 -42.69
C TRP A 188 6.57 -56.73 -43.38
N LEU A 189 7.18 -55.56 -43.62
CA LEU A 189 6.56 -54.49 -44.41
C LEU A 189 6.40 -54.95 -45.86
N LEU A 190 7.44 -55.58 -46.42
CA LEU A 190 7.39 -56.15 -47.77
C LEU A 190 6.30 -57.21 -47.89
N ASP A 191 6.17 -58.09 -46.90
CA ASP A 191 5.12 -59.12 -46.85
C ASP A 191 3.73 -58.47 -46.85
N VAL A 192 3.52 -57.41 -46.07
CA VAL A 192 2.25 -56.66 -46.01
C VAL A 192 1.90 -56.02 -47.36
N ILE A 193 2.86 -55.40 -48.04
CA ILE A 193 2.64 -54.79 -49.37
C ILE A 193 2.42 -55.86 -50.46
N ASN A 194 3.22 -56.94 -50.45
CA ASN A 194 3.06 -58.05 -51.39
C ASN A 194 1.73 -58.78 -51.19
N LYS A 195 1.26 -58.90 -49.94
CA LYS A 195 -0.08 -59.41 -49.62
C LYS A 195 -1.17 -58.53 -50.23
N PHE A 196 -1.04 -57.21 -50.12
CA PHE A 196 -1.98 -56.27 -50.73
C PHE A 196 -2.04 -56.42 -52.25
N GLY A 197 -0.89 -56.53 -52.91
CA GLY A 197 -0.81 -56.75 -54.36
C GLY A 197 -1.36 -58.10 -54.81
N SER A 198 -1.01 -59.20 -54.13
CA SER A 198 -1.47 -60.56 -54.48
C SER A 198 -2.99 -60.76 -54.32
N ARG A 199 -3.66 -59.91 -53.53
CA ARG A 199 -5.12 -59.87 -53.39
C ARG A 199 -5.81 -58.96 -54.41
N GLY A 200 -5.08 -58.33 -55.33
CA GLY A 200 -5.62 -57.42 -56.35
C GLY A 200 -5.84 -55.98 -55.85
N GLY A 201 -5.14 -55.55 -54.80
CA GLY A 201 -5.29 -54.20 -54.25
C GLY A 201 -4.97 -53.08 -55.25
N PHE A 202 -3.91 -53.24 -56.05
CA PHE A 202 -3.53 -52.28 -57.11
C PHE A 202 -4.60 -52.20 -58.21
N ASP A 203 -5.16 -53.34 -58.63
CA ASP A 203 -6.21 -53.39 -59.65
C ASP A 203 -7.51 -52.71 -59.16
N LYS A 204 -7.87 -52.90 -57.89
CA LYS A 204 -9.02 -52.22 -57.28
C LYS A 204 -8.82 -50.70 -57.17
N ILE A 205 -7.60 -50.25 -56.85
CA ILE A 205 -7.26 -48.80 -56.90
C ILE A 205 -7.41 -48.27 -58.33
N LEU A 206 -6.86 -48.98 -59.33
CA LEU A 206 -6.95 -48.58 -60.73
C LEU A 206 -8.42 -48.49 -61.20
N ALA A 207 -9.26 -49.46 -60.82
CA ALA A 207 -10.68 -49.44 -61.12
C ALA A 207 -11.39 -48.19 -60.58
N LYS A 208 -11.04 -47.73 -59.37
CA LYS A 208 -11.61 -46.51 -58.78
C LYS A 208 -11.20 -45.24 -59.52
N PHE A 209 -9.98 -45.19 -60.05
CA PHE A 209 -9.56 -44.09 -60.94
C PHE A 209 -10.30 -44.09 -62.29
N GLY A 210 -11.11 -45.10 -62.62
CA GLY A 210 -12.08 -45.04 -63.72
C GLY A 210 -13.28 -44.12 -63.45
N GLU A 211 -13.61 -43.85 -62.19
CA GLU A 211 -14.77 -43.06 -61.76
C GLU A 211 -14.44 -41.54 -61.61
N ASN A 212 -15.44 -40.70 -61.37
CA ASN A 212 -15.23 -39.26 -61.09
C ASN A 212 -14.85 -39.07 -59.61
N LEU A 213 -13.55 -39.00 -59.33
CA LEU A 213 -13.02 -38.82 -57.98
C LEU A 213 -12.74 -37.35 -57.65
N THR A 214 -12.88 -37.01 -56.38
CA THR A 214 -12.43 -35.74 -55.80
C THR A 214 -10.93 -35.77 -55.47
N ALA A 215 -10.32 -34.61 -55.24
CA ALA A 215 -8.92 -34.53 -54.80
C ALA A 215 -8.63 -35.35 -53.54
N ASN A 216 -9.58 -35.38 -52.59
CA ASN A 216 -9.45 -36.09 -51.32
C ASN A 216 -9.45 -37.61 -51.51
N GLU A 217 -10.36 -38.12 -52.35
CA GLU A 217 -10.42 -39.56 -52.67
C GLU A 217 -9.18 -40.02 -53.45
N MET A 218 -8.70 -39.20 -54.39
CA MET A 218 -7.45 -39.48 -55.12
C MET A 218 -6.25 -39.49 -54.15
N ALA A 219 -6.18 -38.54 -53.21
CA ALA A 219 -5.12 -38.49 -52.20
C ALA A 219 -5.18 -39.72 -51.29
N ALA A 220 -6.36 -40.08 -50.77
CA ALA A 220 -6.54 -41.24 -49.90
C ALA A 220 -6.11 -42.56 -50.58
N LEU A 221 -6.35 -42.71 -51.88
CA LEU A 221 -5.95 -43.90 -52.65
C LEU A 221 -4.44 -43.96 -52.91
N LEU A 222 -3.78 -42.82 -53.18
CA LEU A 222 -2.37 -42.77 -53.56
C LEU A 222 -1.42 -42.65 -52.36
N ASN A 223 -1.84 -42.01 -51.27
CA ASN A 223 -0.98 -41.71 -50.13
C ASN A 223 -0.37 -42.96 -49.45
N PRO A 224 -1.12 -44.07 -49.21
CA PRO A 224 -0.54 -45.29 -48.67
C PRO A 224 0.60 -45.83 -49.54
N LEU A 225 0.46 -45.74 -50.87
CA LEU A 225 1.48 -46.18 -51.83
C LEU A 225 2.67 -45.22 -51.89
N ALA A 226 2.40 -43.92 -51.70
CA ALA A 226 3.41 -42.88 -51.70
C ALA A 226 4.39 -43.02 -50.52
N VAL A 227 3.90 -43.39 -49.33
CA VAL A 227 4.74 -43.57 -48.14
C VAL A 227 5.66 -44.80 -48.27
N CYS A 228 5.18 -45.90 -48.87
CA CYS A 228 6.00 -47.10 -49.10
C CYS A 228 6.72 -47.13 -50.46
N ALA A 229 6.69 -46.04 -51.23
CA ALA A 229 7.16 -45.98 -52.61
C ALA A 229 8.59 -46.51 -52.82
N GLN A 230 9.45 -46.35 -51.81
CA GLN A 230 10.83 -46.82 -51.87
C GLN A 230 10.98 -48.35 -51.95
N PHE A 231 9.97 -49.11 -51.49
CA PHE A 231 9.95 -50.57 -51.53
C PHE A 231 9.15 -51.13 -52.70
N LEU A 232 8.36 -50.31 -53.40
CA LEU A 232 7.58 -50.76 -54.56
C LEU A 232 8.52 -51.23 -55.68
N ASN A 233 8.13 -52.34 -56.33
CA ASN A 233 8.82 -52.90 -57.47
C ASN A 233 8.41 -52.16 -58.75
N PRO A 234 9.30 -51.37 -59.39
CA PRO A 234 8.94 -50.57 -60.55
C PRO A 234 8.45 -51.41 -61.74
N ASP A 235 9.00 -52.61 -61.90
CA ASP A 235 8.72 -53.49 -63.05
C ASP A 235 7.25 -53.94 -63.09
N THR A 236 6.61 -54.10 -61.93
CA THR A 236 5.22 -54.55 -61.80
C THR A 236 4.24 -53.42 -61.48
N THR A 237 4.65 -52.43 -60.68
CA THR A 237 3.74 -51.39 -60.17
C THR A 237 3.60 -50.18 -61.09
N CYS A 238 4.61 -49.86 -61.93
CA CYS A 238 4.54 -48.70 -62.83
C CYS A 238 3.41 -48.81 -63.85
N SER A 239 3.21 -49.99 -64.45
CA SER A 239 2.15 -50.20 -65.46
C SER A 239 0.74 -50.05 -64.85
N LEU A 240 0.56 -50.48 -63.59
CA LEU A 240 -0.72 -50.41 -62.88
C LEU A 240 -1.04 -48.98 -62.39
N LEU A 241 -0.04 -48.22 -61.96
CA LEU A 241 -0.22 -46.91 -61.35
C LEU A 241 -0.15 -45.74 -62.35
N SER A 242 0.46 -45.92 -63.53
CA SER A 242 0.58 -44.85 -64.54
C SER A 242 -0.76 -44.19 -64.92
N PRO A 243 -1.88 -44.92 -65.15
CA PRO A 243 -3.17 -44.30 -65.44
C PRO A 243 -3.70 -43.44 -64.30
N CYS A 244 -3.52 -43.89 -63.05
CA CYS A 244 -3.91 -43.16 -61.85
C CYS A 244 -3.13 -41.84 -61.73
N MET A 245 -1.82 -41.89 -61.97
CA MET A 245 -0.93 -40.73 -61.92
C MET A 245 -1.26 -39.70 -63.00
N ASN A 246 -1.50 -40.14 -64.24
CA ASN A 246 -1.88 -39.24 -65.33
C ASN A 246 -3.20 -38.51 -65.04
N LYS A 247 -4.19 -39.22 -64.50
CA LYS A 247 -5.48 -38.63 -64.12
C LYS A 247 -5.33 -37.63 -62.96
N ALA A 248 -4.53 -37.96 -61.95
CA ALA A 248 -4.23 -37.05 -60.83
C ALA A 248 -3.50 -35.78 -61.30
N ILE A 249 -2.48 -35.91 -62.16
CA ILE A 249 -1.74 -34.76 -62.72
C ILE A 249 -2.67 -33.90 -63.60
N SER A 250 -3.51 -34.52 -64.43
CA SER A 250 -4.48 -33.79 -65.26
C SER A 250 -5.52 -33.04 -64.41
N TYR A 251 -5.96 -33.64 -63.31
CA TYR A 251 -6.87 -33.00 -62.36
C TYR A 251 -6.23 -31.75 -61.75
N ILE A 252 -4.97 -31.84 -61.28
CA ILE A 252 -4.25 -30.71 -60.68
C ILE A 252 -4.02 -29.59 -61.71
N LYS A 253 -3.67 -29.92 -62.96
CA LYS A 253 -3.50 -28.93 -64.05
C LYS A 253 -4.81 -28.22 -64.41
N GLY A 254 -5.95 -28.89 -64.24
CA GLY A 254 -7.28 -28.38 -64.57
C GLY A 254 -7.93 -27.51 -63.48
N LEU A 255 -7.27 -27.26 -62.35
CA LEU A 255 -7.84 -26.49 -61.24
C LEU A 255 -8.12 -25.04 -61.65
N THR A 256 -9.32 -24.55 -61.31
CA THR A 256 -9.74 -23.16 -61.50
C THR A 256 -9.52 -22.32 -60.24
N ASP A 257 -9.59 -21.00 -60.36
CA ASP A 257 -9.41 -20.11 -59.20
C ASP A 257 -10.56 -20.21 -58.18
N ASP A 258 -11.73 -20.71 -58.58
CA ASP A 258 -12.85 -21.00 -57.68
C ASP A 258 -12.61 -22.29 -56.88
N ASP A 259 -11.97 -23.30 -57.48
CA ASP A 259 -11.54 -24.51 -56.77
C ASP A 259 -10.53 -24.18 -55.66
N LEU A 260 -9.69 -23.16 -55.89
CA LEU A 260 -8.71 -22.69 -54.93
C LEU A 260 -9.33 -21.94 -53.73
N LYS A 261 -10.61 -21.55 -53.79
CA LYS A 261 -11.31 -20.88 -52.67
C LYS A 261 -11.95 -21.87 -51.70
N ASN A 262 -12.13 -23.13 -52.11
CA ASN A 262 -12.86 -24.14 -51.35
C ASN A 262 -12.02 -24.75 -50.20
N LYS A 263 -12.70 -25.28 -49.18
CA LYS A 263 -12.08 -25.90 -47.99
C LYS A 263 -11.22 -27.15 -48.32
N ASN A 264 -11.37 -27.71 -49.52
CA ASN A 264 -10.69 -28.94 -49.95
C ASN A 264 -9.27 -28.69 -50.53
N ILE A 265 -8.75 -27.46 -50.44
CA ILE A 265 -7.43 -27.15 -50.99
C ILE A 265 -6.28 -27.91 -50.29
N GLY A 266 -6.45 -28.26 -49.02
CA GLY A 266 -5.50 -29.15 -48.32
C GLY A 266 -5.41 -30.53 -48.97
N SER A 267 -6.53 -31.06 -49.47
CA SER A 267 -6.54 -32.34 -50.19
C SER A 267 -5.79 -32.28 -51.52
N VAL A 268 -5.76 -31.11 -52.18
CA VAL A 268 -4.96 -30.90 -53.40
C VAL A 268 -3.46 -30.93 -53.08
N THR A 269 -3.04 -30.32 -51.98
CA THR A 269 -1.62 -30.30 -51.57
C THR A 269 -1.16 -31.68 -51.08
N GLU A 270 -2.03 -32.43 -50.41
CA GLU A 270 -1.81 -33.84 -50.05
C GLU A 270 -1.70 -34.74 -51.29
N LEU A 271 -2.60 -34.58 -52.27
CA LEU A 271 -2.55 -35.32 -53.54
C LEU A 271 -1.23 -35.05 -54.27
N LEU A 272 -0.84 -33.79 -54.36
CA LEU A 272 0.39 -33.39 -55.03
C LEU A 272 1.63 -33.94 -54.30
N LYS A 273 1.63 -33.98 -52.97
CA LYS A 273 2.68 -34.63 -52.17
C LYS A 273 2.76 -36.12 -52.48
N ALA A 274 1.62 -36.82 -52.51
CA ALA A 274 1.56 -38.25 -52.81
C ALA A 274 2.09 -38.54 -54.23
N VAL A 275 1.66 -37.75 -55.23
CA VAL A 275 2.12 -37.84 -56.61
C VAL A 275 3.65 -37.63 -56.69
N LYS A 276 4.17 -36.60 -56.03
CA LYS A 276 5.60 -36.30 -56.02
C LYS A 276 6.43 -37.44 -55.41
N MET A 277 6.01 -37.97 -54.26
CA MET A 277 6.68 -39.07 -53.58
C MET A 277 6.70 -40.35 -54.42
N LEU A 278 5.62 -40.65 -55.16
CA LEU A 278 5.58 -41.77 -56.10
C LEU A 278 6.55 -41.56 -57.28
N CYS A 279 6.57 -40.36 -57.87
CA CYS A 279 7.48 -40.01 -58.96
C CYS A 279 8.95 -40.21 -58.58
N VAL A 280 9.35 -39.91 -57.34
CA VAL A 280 10.74 -40.07 -56.88
C VAL A 280 11.29 -41.48 -57.08
N TYR A 281 10.46 -42.51 -56.89
CA TYR A 281 10.90 -43.90 -56.90
C TYR A 281 10.46 -44.70 -58.13
N LEU A 282 9.37 -44.29 -58.80
CA LEU A 282 8.79 -45.00 -59.95
C LEU A 282 9.03 -44.27 -61.28
N TRP A 283 9.03 -42.92 -61.29
CA TRP A 283 9.24 -42.11 -62.50
C TRP A 283 10.17 -40.92 -62.25
N PRO A 284 11.49 -41.15 -62.03
CA PRO A 284 12.42 -40.07 -61.68
C PRO A 284 12.48 -38.92 -62.68
N GLN A 285 12.17 -39.20 -63.96
CA GLN A 285 12.12 -38.21 -65.04
C GLN A 285 10.99 -37.17 -64.88
N GLU A 286 9.91 -37.49 -64.18
CA GLU A 286 8.75 -36.60 -64.00
C GLU A 286 8.86 -35.71 -62.74
N ILE A 287 9.95 -35.83 -61.96
CA ILE A 287 10.15 -35.07 -60.71
C ILE A 287 10.24 -33.56 -60.98
N ALA A 288 10.94 -33.14 -62.04
CA ALA A 288 11.09 -31.73 -62.40
C ALA A 288 9.74 -31.11 -62.82
N SER A 289 8.98 -31.85 -63.64
CA SER A 289 7.63 -31.47 -64.08
C SER A 289 6.67 -31.32 -62.89
N THR A 290 6.69 -32.29 -61.96
CA THR A 290 5.83 -32.29 -60.77
C THR A 290 6.23 -31.19 -59.76
N SER A 291 7.53 -30.94 -59.60
CA SER A 291 8.03 -29.85 -58.75
C SER A 291 7.64 -28.48 -59.30
N THR A 292 7.69 -28.30 -60.62
CA THR A 292 7.22 -27.08 -61.28
C THR A 292 5.72 -26.89 -61.09
N LEU A 293 4.93 -27.96 -61.30
CA LEU A 293 3.49 -27.95 -61.06
C LEU A 293 3.14 -27.56 -59.61
N CYS A 294 3.94 -27.99 -58.63
CA CYS A 294 3.78 -27.62 -57.23
C CYS A 294 3.97 -26.12 -57.01
N LEU A 295 5.06 -25.57 -57.54
CA LEU A 295 5.36 -24.15 -57.44
C LEU A 295 4.30 -23.30 -58.16
N ASP A 296 3.80 -23.74 -59.31
CA ASP A 296 2.74 -23.06 -60.05
C ASP A 296 1.42 -22.98 -59.26
N VAL A 297 1.03 -24.09 -58.62
CA VAL A 297 -0.16 -24.12 -57.76
C VAL A 297 0.01 -23.17 -56.56
N ILE A 298 1.17 -23.19 -55.90
CA ILE A 298 1.49 -22.26 -54.79
C ILE A 298 1.43 -20.81 -55.27
N LEU A 299 2.01 -20.48 -56.43
CA LEU A 299 1.98 -19.13 -56.99
C LEU A 299 0.54 -18.66 -57.26
N ARG A 300 -0.29 -19.53 -57.83
CA ARG A 300 -1.71 -19.23 -58.06
C ARG A 300 -2.46 -19.01 -56.75
N MET A 301 -2.17 -19.80 -55.72
CA MET A 301 -2.73 -19.62 -54.38
C MET A 301 -2.33 -18.28 -53.74
N LEU A 302 -1.07 -17.85 -53.90
CA LEU A 302 -0.58 -16.57 -53.40
C LEU A 302 -1.16 -15.37 -54.16
N LYS A 303 -1.38 -15.50 -55.48
CA LYS A 303 -1.99 -14.44 -56.30
C LYS A 303 -3.51 -14.32 -56.12
N CYS A 304 -4.19 -15.41 -55.72
CA CYS A 304 -5.65 -15.45 -55.54
C CYS A 304 -6.13 -14.35 -54.58
N SER A 305 -7.27 -13.70 -54.86
CA SER A 305 -7.79 -12.61 -54.02
C SER A 305 -8.30 -13.05 -52.65
N HIS A 306 -8.54 -14.35 -52.44
CA HIS A 306 -9.15 -14.88 -51.23
C HIS A 306 -8.11 -15.20 -50.15
N PHE A 307 -8.32 -14.70 -48.91
CA PHE A 307 -7.37 -14.83 -47.81
C PHE A 307 -6.97 -16.28 -47.49
N ASN A 308 -7.94 -17.21 -47.42
CA ASN A 308 -7.66 -18.63 -47.12
C ASN A 308 -6.75 -19.29 -48.17
N ALA A 309 -6.90 -18.95 -49.45
CA ALA A 309 -6.05 -19.48 -50.52
C ALA A 309 -4.60 -19.00 -50.32
N ARG A 310 -4.42 -17.70 -50.06
CA ARG A 310 -3.10 -17.10 -49.78
C ARG A 310 -2.44 -17.70 -48.55
N MET A 311 -3.20 -17.84 -47.46
CA MET A 311 -2.69 -18.41 -46.21
C MET A 311 -2.24 -19.87 -46.38
N ASN A 312 -3.01 -20.69 -47.10
CA ASN A 312 -2.60 -22.06 -47.41
C ASN A 312 -1.37 -22.09 -48.34
N GLY A 313 -1.28 -21.16 -49.30
CA GLY A 313 -0.10 -21.01 -50.15
C GLY A 313 1.16 -20.70 -49.34
N LEU A 314 1.05 -19.79 -48.35
CA LEU A 314 2.14 -19.49 -47.42
C LEU A 314 2.52 -20.70 -46.55
N LYS A 315 1.53 -21.45 -46.03
CA LYS A 315 1.80 -22.65 -45.21
C LYS A 315 2.56 -23.72 -46.00
N GLU A 316 2.15 -23.97 -47.23
CA GLU A 316 2.84 -24.93 -48.10
C GLU A 316 4.22 -24.43 -48.51
N LEU A 317 4.38 -23.12 -48.78
CA LEU A 317 5.70 -22.56 -49.06
C LEU A 317 6.65 -22.70 -47.86
N ILE A 318 6.18 -22.45 -46.65
CA ILE A 318 6.98 -22.66 -45.42
C ILE A 318 7.33 -24.14 -45.25
N LYS A 319 6.39 -25.04 -45.50
CA LYS A 319 6.65 -26.48 -45.46
C LYS A 319 7.72 -26.90 -46.47
N LEU A 320 7.74 -26.32 -47.67
CA LEU A 320 8.81 -26.53 -48.64
C LEU A 320 10.16 -25.99 -48.12
N ILE A 321 10.17 -24.84 -47.45
CA ILE A 321 11.37 -24.27 -46.81
C ILE A 321 11.87 -25.21 -45.70
N ASP A 322 10.99 -25.72 -44.85
CA ASP A 322 11.33 -26.68 -43.79
C ASP A 322 11.88 -27.99 -44.40
N ASP A 323 11.26 -28.48 -45.48
CA ASP A 323 11.70 -29.68 -46.21
C ASP A 323 13.11 -29.51 -46.82
N CYS A 324 13.51 -28.29 -47.23
CA CYS A 324 14.88 -28.01 -47.68
C CYS A 324 15.94 -28.23 -46.58
N SER A 325 15.54 -28.20 -45.30
CA SER A 325 16.44 -28.35 -44.15
C SER A 325 16.48 -29.78 -43.58
N ALA A 326 15.60 -30.69 -44.03
CA ALA A 326 15.43 -32.03 -43.49
C ALA A 326 16.42 -33.06 -44.09
N THR A 327 17.04 -33.89 -43.26
CA THR A 327 18.10 -34.86 -43.63
C THR A 327 17.62 -36.32 -43.82
N GLY A 328 16.34 -36.56 -44.11
CA GLY A 328 15.73 -37.91 -44.23
C GLY A 328 15.31 -38.34 -45.65
N ALA A 329 14.58 -39.46 -45.79
CA ALA A 329 14.12 -40.00 -47.09
C ALA A 329 13.23 -39.03 -47.91
N SER A 330 12.55 -38.09 -47.24
CA SER A 330 11.82 -36.97 -47.86
C SER A 330 12.74 -36.00 -48.64
N SER A 331 14.04 -36.00 -48.36
CA SER A 331 15.05 -35.14 -49.02
C SER A 331 15.17 -35.40 -50.53
N LYS A 332 14.98 -36.65 -50.99
CA LYS A 332 15.02 -36.98 -52.43
C LYS A 332 13.83 -36.41 -53.21
N ALA A 333 12.75 -36.08 -52.52
CA ALA A 333 11.58 -35.41 -53.06
C ALA A 333 11.61 -33.90 -52.84
N ALA A 334 12.60 -33.35 -52.13
CA ALA A 334 12.65 -31.93 -51.79
C ALA A 334 13.09 -31.09 -53.00
N ILE A 335 12.60 -29.86 -53.08
CA ILE A 335 13.14 -28.86 -54.01
C ILE A 335 14.43 -28.33 -53.38
N ASP A 336 15.48 -28.16 -54.18
CA ASP A 336 16.73 -27.61 -53.68
C ASP A 336 16.54 -26.17 -53.17
N ALA A 337 17.23 -25.82 -52.08
CA ALA A 337 17.09 -24.52 -51.43
C ALA A 337 17.44 -23.35 -52.38
N GLU A 338 18.47 -23.52 -53.22
CA GLU A 338 18.86 -22.51 -54.20
C GLU A 338 17.84 -22.39 -55.33
N GLN A 339 17.29 -23.52 -55.79
CA GLN A 339 16.22 -23.53 -56.79
C GLN A 339 14.95 -22.83 -56.29
N LEU A 340 14.56 -23.07 -55.03
CA LEU A 340 13.40 -22.43 -54.41
C LEU A 340 13.61 -20.91 -54.24
N GLN A 341 14.82 -20.50 -53.80
CA GLN A 341 15.17 -19.09 -53.67
C GLN A 341 15.18 -18.35 -55.02
N ASN A 342 15.73 -18.97 -56.08
CA ASN A 342 15.72 -18.40 -57.43
C ASN A 342 14.29 -18.22 -57.93
N TRP A 343 13.44 -19.24 -57.78
CA TRP A 343 12.03 -19.16 -58.16
C TRP A 343 11.27 -18.05 -57.41
N MET A 344 11.53 -17.88 -56.10
CA MET A 344 10.91 -16.80 -55.31
C MET A 344 11.28 -15.41 -55.81
N ALA A 345 12.55 -15.23 -56.20
CA ALA A 345 13.06 -13.98 -56.75
C ALA A 345 12.46 -13.70 -58.15
N GLU A 346 12.50 -14.68 -59.06
CA GLU A 346 11.97 -14.55 -60.43
C GLU A 346 10.47 -14.21 -60.45
N ASN A 347 9.70 -14.75 -59.51
CA ASN A 347 8.26 -14.55 -59.42
C ASN A 347 7.84 -13.38 -58.51
N ASN A 348 8.78 -12.61 -57.97
CA ASN A 348 8.54 -11.50 -57.05
C ASN A 348 7.60 -11.89 -55.89
N VAL A 349 7.79 -13.08 -55.32
CA VAL A 349 6.88 -13.66 -54.31
C VAL A 349 6.73 -12.75 -53.10
N LEU A 350 7.80 -12.09 -52.67
CA LEU A 350 7.78 -11.13 -51.55
C LEU A 350 6.93 -9.89 -51.84
N SER A 351 6.91 -9.39 -53.08
CA SER A 351 6.02 -8.28 -53.46
C SER A 351 4.56 -8.71 -53.36
N ILE A 352 4.23 -9.87 -53.93
CA ILE A 352 2.86 -10.40 -53.97
C ILE A 352 2.32 -10.62 -52.55
N THR A 353 3.15 -11.10 -51.62
CA THR A 353 2.73 -11.37 -50.24
C THR A 353 2.67 -10.10 -49.40
N LEU A 354 3.54 -9.11 -49.63
CA LEU A 354 3.55 -7.86 -48.87
C LEU A 354 2.55 -6.80 -49.39
N GLU A 355 1.94 -7.00 -50.56
CA GLU A 355 0.96 -6.07 -51.15
C GLU A 355 -0.36 -5.97 -50.36
N SER A 356 -0.68 -6.92 -49.48
CA SER A 356 -1.98 -6.93 -48.77
C SER A 356 -1.98 -7.80 -47.50
N ASN A 357 -2.89 -7.52 -46.57
CA ASN A 357 -3.03 -8.20 -45.28
C ASN A 357 -1.85 -7.99 -44.31
N ILE A 358 -1.07 -6.92 -44.49
CA ILE A 358 0.06 -6.55 -43.62
C ILE A 358 -0.37 -6.13 -42.20
N ASP A 359 -1.66 -5.84 -42.01
CA ASP A 359 -2.30 -5.60 -40.73
C ASP A 359 -2.57 -6.89 -39.93
N GLN A 360 -2.67 -8.04 -40.61
CA GLN A 360 -2.98 -9.33 -39.99
C GLN A 360 -1.73 -10.02 -39.44
N ALA A 361 -1.58 -10.04 -38.10
CA ALA A 361 -0.39 -10.59 -37.44
C ALA A 361 -0.09 -12.06 -37.82
N GLN A 362 -1.11 -12.92 -37.91
CA GLN A 362 -0.93 -14.34 -38.28
C GLN A 362 -0.38 -14.52 -39.70
N TYR A 363 -0.70 -13.60 -40.61
CA TYR A 363 -0.20 -13.60 -41.98
C TYR A 363 1.26 -13.12 -42.01
N MET A 364 1.56 -12.06 -41.26
CA MET A 364 2.92 -11.51 -41.15
C MET A 364 3.90 -12.43 -40.44
N ASP A 365 3.46 -13.20 -39.44
CA ASP A 365 4.28 -14.25 -38.80
C ASP A 365 4.72 -15.33 -39.79
N LYS A 366 3.91 -15.64 -40.80
CA LYS A 366 4.27 -16.60 -41.86
C LYS A 366 5.26 -15.99 -42.84
N ILE A 367 5.08 -14.72 -43.19
CA ILE A 367 6.03 -13.97 -44.02
C ILE A 367 7.39 -13.84 -43.33
N LYS A 368 7.43 -13.70 -41.99
CA LYS A 368 8.65 -13.66 -41.18
C LYS A 368 9.59 -14.83 -41.52
N SER A 369 9.07 -16.06 -41.53
CA SER A 369 9.85 -17.27 -41.87
C SER A 369 10.36 -17.27 -43.32
N ILE A 370 9.55 -16.77 -44.27
CA ILE A 370 9.95 -16.69 -45.68
C ILE A 370 11.08 -15.66 -45.87
N ILE A 371 10.95 -14.50 -45.24
CA ILE A 371 11.96 -13.44 -45.33
C ILE A 371 13.26 -13.85 -44.61
N GLU A 372 13.18 -14.58 -43.50
CA GLU A 372 14.34 -15.17 -42.83
C GLU A 372 15.10 -16.12 -43.77
N PHE A 373 14.38 -16.95 -44.53
CA PHE A 373 14.98 -17.85 -45.52
C PHE A 373 15.64 -17.13 -46.70
N VAL A 374 15.04 -16.02 -47.17
CA VAL A 374 15.55 -15.21 -48.30
C VAL A 374 16.62 -14.18 -47.88
N GLY A 375 16.79 -13.93 -46.58
CA GLY A 375 17.51 -12.77 -46.01
C GLY A 375 18.82 -12.36 -46.70
N GLN A 376 19.70 -13.31 -47.01
CA GLN A 376 21.00 -13.03 -47.65
C GLN A 376 20.91 -12.54 -49.10
N ARG A 377 19.79 -12.81 -49.80
CA ARG A 377 19.58 -12.47 -51.21
C ARG A 377 18.71 -11.23 -51.42
N LEU A 378 18.18 -10.63 -50.36
CA LEU A 378 17.42 -9.37 -50.46
C LEU A 378 18.31 -8.25 -51.01
N SER A 379 17.88 -7.61 -52.09
CA SER A 379 18.55 -6.40 -52.55
C SER A 379 18.35 -5.23 -51.58
N ILE A 380 19.26 -4.25 -51.62
CA ILE A 380 19.15 -3.02 -50.82
C ILE A 380 17.86 -2.24 -51.17
N GLU A 381 17.44 -2.30 -52.44
CA GLU A 381 16.20 -1.68 -52.92
C GLU A 381 14.96 -2.35 -52.33
N GLU A 382 14.92 -3.69 -52.30
CA GLU A 382 13.82 -4.43 -51.67
C GLU A 382 13.74 -4.17 -50.17
N LEU A 383 14.89 -4.13 -49.47
CA LEU A 383 14.94 -3.77 -48.06
C LEU A 383 14.39 -2.36 -47.81
N THR A 384 14.71 -1.41 -48.68
CA THR A 384 14.19 -0.03 -48.61
C THR A 384 12.69 0.01 -48.88
N LYS A 385 12.20 -0.77 -49.84
CA LYS A 385 10.76 -0.90 -50.13
C LYS A 385 10.01 -1.44 -48.91
N ILE A 386 10.49 -2.52 -48.30
CA ILE A 386 9.90 -3.12 -47.08
C ILE A 386 9.87 -2.09 -45.95
N TRP A 387 10.96 -1.34 -45.72
CA TRP A 387 10.99 -0.29 -44.71
C TRP A 387 9.99 0.85 -44.99
N SER A 388 9.87 1.27 -46.25
CA SER A 388 8.95 2.35 -46.65
C SER A 388 7.47 2.00 -46.51
N MET A 389 7.13 0.70 -46.46
CA MET A 389 5.74 0.26 -46.25
C MET A 389 5.19 0.69 -44.88
N GLN A 390 6.03 1.11 -43.93
CA GLN A 390 5.58 1.60 -42.63
C GLN A 390 5.06 3.05 -42.67
N ASP A 391 5.40 3.79 -43.73
CA ASP A 391 5.10 5.23 -43.81
C ASP A 391 3.58 5.44 -43.90
N ARG A 392 3.05 6.26 -42.98
CA ARG A 392 1.61 6.61 -42.89
C ARG A 392 0.65 5.43 -42.66
N GLN A 393 1.15 4.32 -42.10
CA GLN A 393 0.32 3.16 -41.73
C GLN A 393 -0.06 3.12 -40.24
N ASN A 394 -0.98 2.22 -39.88
CA ASN A 394 -1.41 2.00 -38.50
C ASN A 394 -0.29 1.36 -37.65
N CYS A 395 -0.37 1.50 -36.32
CA CYS A 395 0.58 0.97 -35.35
C CYS A 395 0.92 -0.51 -35.54
N GLN A 396 -0.10 -1.34 -35.73
CA GLN A 396 0.06 -2.77 -35.91
C GLN A 396 0.90 -3.12 -37.14
N VAL A 397 0.72 -2.38 -38.23
CA VAL A 397 1.46 -2.57 -39.49
C VAL A 397 2.92 -2.23 -39.29
N VAL A 398 3.21 -1.12 -38.59
CA VAL A 398 4.59 -0.73 -38.24
C VAL A 398 5.27 -1.81 -37.39
N ASP A 399 4.58 -2.32 -36.36
CA ASP A 399 5.12 -3.36 -35.47
C ASP A 399 5.34 -4.69 -36.22
N ASN A 400 4.46 -5.05 -37.15
CA ASN A 400 4.61 -6.22 -38.01
C ASN A 400 5.82 -6.08 -38.96
N ILE A 401 6.02 -4.91 -39.58
CA ILE A 401 7.17 -4.63 -40.44
C ILE A 401 8.48 -4.68 -39.64
N HIS A 402 8.52 -4.03 -38.47
CA HIS A 402 9.67 -4.10 -37.56
C HIS A 402 9.96 -5.54 -37.14
N GLY A 403 8.93 -6.33 -36.84
CA GLY A 403 9.06 -7.75 -36.48
C GLY A 403 9.65 -8.62 -37.59
N ILE A 404 9.24 -8.39 -38.84
CA ILE A 404 9.78 -9.10 -40.00
C ILE A 404 11.25 -8.72 -40.24
N MET A 405 11.57 -7.43 -40.21
CA MET A 405 12.95 -7.01 -40.46
C MET A 405 13.91 -7.46 -39.36
N ALA A 406 13.44 -7.52 -38.11
CA ALA A 406 14.22 -8.08 -37.00
C ALA A 406 14.61 -9.54 -37.29
N ALA A 407 13.62 -10.35 -37.71
CA ALA A 407 13.84 -11.75 -38.09
C ALA A 407 14.89 -11.90 -39.21
N ALA A 408 14.73 -11.09 -40.25
CA ALA A 408 15.57 -11.08 -41.43
C ALA A 408 17.02 -10.71 -41.08
N SER A 409 17.20 -9.83 -40.09
CA SER A 409 18.49 -9.30 -39.69
C SER A 409 19.49 -10.37 -39.25
N THR A 410 19.01 -11.52 -38.75
CA THR A 410 19.84 -12.66 -38.34
C THR A 410 20.67 -13.24 -39.49
N LYS A 411 20.19 -13.07 -40.74
CA LYS A 411 20.83 -13.56 -41.96
C LYS A 411 21.36 -12.44 -42.85
N PHE A 412 21.25 -11.16 -42.47
CA PHE A 412 21.74 -10.06 -43.30
C PHE A 412 23.26 -10.09 -43.47
N SER A 413 23.70 -9.70 -44.67
CA SER A 413 25.08 -9.31 -44.94
C SER A 413 25.42 -7.98 -44.26
N GLN A 414 26.72 -7.69 -44.13
CA GLN A 414 27.18 -6.46 -43.50
C GLN A 414 26.64 -5.19 -44.21
N GLN A 415 26.57 -5.20 -45.54
CA GLN A 415 26.06 -4.05 -46.32
C GLN A 415 24.57 -3.80 -46.08
N GLN A 416 23.75 -4.86 -46.01
CA GLN A 416 22.32 -4.74 -45.71
C GLN A 416 22.11 -4.19 -44.29
N PHE A 417 22.90 -4.64 -43.32
CA PHE A 417 22.79 -4.18 -41.94
C PHE A 417 23.21 -2.70 -41.79
N ASP A 418 24.30 -2.29 -42.43
CA ASP A 418 24.75 -0.89 -42.42
C ASP A 418 23.73 0.05 -43.10
N HIS A 419 23.06 -0.43 -44.15
CA HIS A 419 21.93 0.29 -44.76
C HIS A 419 20.72 0.40 -43.81
N LEU A 420 20.39 -0.68 -43.10
CA LEU A 420 19.32 -0.67 -42.10
C LEU A 420 19.59 0.35 -40.98
N ILE A 421 20.82 0.42 -40.46
CA ILE A 421 21.23 1.46 -39.49
C ILE A 421 20.97 2.86 -40.06
N THR A 422 21.32 3.09 -41.33
CA THR A 422 21.12 4.39 -42.00
C THR A 422 19.63 4.76 -42.08
N LEU A 423 18.75 3.78 -42.35
CA LEU A 423 17.30 3.96 -42.35
C LEU A 423 16.75 4.30 -40.96
N ILE A 424 17.23 3.61 -39.92
CA ILE A 424 16.86 3.89 -38.51
C ILE A 424 17.27 5.32 -38.12
N SER A 425 18.52 5.72 -38.41
CA SER A 425 19.04 7.06 -38.14
C SER A 425 18.25 8.15 -38.85
N LYS A 426 17.82 7.91 -40.09
CA LYS A 426 16.97 8.85 -40.84
C LYS A 426 15.57 8.96 -40.24
N ALA A 427 14.97 7.84 -39.85
CA ALA A 427 13.66 7.83 -39.19
C ALA A 427 13.71 8.58 -37.85
N TRP A 428 14.79 8.42 -37.08
CA TRP A 428 14.94 9.05 -35.76
C TRP A 428 14.84 10.58 -35.78
N ARG A 429 15.41 11.24 -36.81
CA ARG A 429 15.51 12.71 -36.90
C ARG A 429 14.19 13.43 -37.19
N GLY A 430 13.15 12.73 -37.67
CA GLY A 430 11.83 13.29 -37.99
C GLY A 430 10.68 12.66 -37.21
N SER A 431 11.00 11.95 -36.12
CA SER A 431 10.07 11.07 -35.40
C SER A 431 9.20 11.77 -34.36
N SER A 432 8.02 11.19 -34.10
CA SER A 432 7.13 11.55 -33.00
C SER A 432 7.40 10.68 -31.76
N ASP A 433 6.80 11.03 -30.61
CA ASP A 433 6.91 10.30 -29.34
C ASP A 433 6.60 8.79 -29.45
N ILE A 434 5.58 8.44 -30.26
CA ILE A 434 5.18 7.05 -30.51
C ILE A 434 6.20 6.34 -31.41
N THR A 435 6.77 7.07 -32.37
CA THR A 435 7.78 6.55 -33.29
C THR A 435 9.08 6.24 -32.55
N TRP A 436 9.52 7.10 -31.63
CA TRP A 436 10.70 6.83 -30.79
C TRP A 436 10.54 5.58 -29.94
N ARG A 437 9.39 5.41 -29.26
CA ARG A 437 9.09 4.20 -28.48
C ARG A 437 9.27 2.93 -29.28
N ARG A 438 8.71 2.89 -30.50
CA ARG A 438 8.78 1.72 -31.39
C ARG A 438 10.18 1.49 -31.94
N LEU A 439 10.88 2.54 -32.35
CA LEU A 439 12.26 2.44 -32.82
C LEU A 439 13.17 1.87 -31.72
N LEU A 440 13.00 2.28 -30.47
CA LEU A 440 13.75 1.71 -29.34
C LEU A 440 13.45 0.22 -29.15
N THR A 441 12.18 -0.19 -29.14
CA THR A 441 11.80 -1.61 -29.07
C THR A 441 12.34 -2.40 -30.26
N PHE A 442 12.34 -1.82 -31.46
CA PHE A 442 12.89 -2.45 -32.66
C PHE A 442 14.41 -2.63 -32.59
N ILE A 443 15.16 -1.61 -32.16
CA ILE A 443 16.61 -1.71 -31.95
C ILE A 443 16.94 -2.76 -30.86
N GLY A 444 16.17 -2.78 -29.78
CA GLY A 444 16.26 -3.79 -28.72
C GLY A 444 16.07 -5.22 -29.25
N LYS A 445 15.03 -5.44 -30.07
CA LYS A 445 14.78 -6.73 -30.76
C LYS A 445 15.92 -7.09 -31.71
N LEU A 446 16.40 -6.16 -32.54
CA LEU A 446 17.52 -6.38 -33.45
C LEU A 446 18.78 -6.84 -32.69
N GLY A 447 19.09 -6.21 -31.55
CA GLY A 447 20.25 -6.60 -30.76
C GLY A 447 20.10 -7.96 -30.09
N LYS A 448 18.90 -8.33 -29.64
CA LYS A 448 18.59 -9.66 -29.05
C LYS A 448 18.66 -10.78 -30.07
N GLU A 449 18.13 -10.56 -31.27
CA GLU A 449 18.09 -11.58 -32.33
C GLU A 449 19.46 -11.70 -33.05
N SER A 450 20.34 -10.70 -32.94
CA SER A 450 21.68 -10.75 -33.54
C SER A 450 22.64 -11.66 -32.76
N ASN A 451 22.91 -12.86 -33.28
CA ASN A 451 23.95 -13.75 -32.73
C ASN A 451 25.39 -13.29 -33.04
N GLN A 452 25.59 -12.10 -33.62
CA GLN A 452 26.88 -11.57 -34.03
C GLN A 452 27.32 -10.41 -33.14
N GLY A 453 28.31 -10.61 -32.26
CA GLY A 453 28.75 -9.58 -31.31
C GLY A 453 29.19 -8.23 -31.94
N LYS A 454 29.65 -8.22 -33.20
CA LYS A 454 29.99 -6.98 -33.94
C LYS A 454 28.75 -6.14 -34.31
N VAL A 455 27.61 -6.79 -34.52
CA VAL A 455 26.34 -6.14 -34.82
C VAL A 455 25.79 -5.47 -33.56
N SER A 456 25.80 -6.18 -32.44
CA SER A 456 25.37 -5.65 -31.15
C SER A 456 26.19 -4.42 -30.73
N THR A 457 27.53 -4.43 -30.94
CA THR A 457 28.35 -3.23 -30.68
C THR A 457 27.94 -2.02 -31.52
N LYS A 458 27.69 -2.21 -32.82
CA LYS A 458 27.26 -1.12 -33.71
C LYS A 458 25.89 -0.56 -33.31
N LEU A 459 24.96 -1.42 -32.86
CA LEU A 459 23.65 -0.98 -32.36
C LEU A 459 23.77 -0.19 -31.05
N LEU A 460 24.66 -0.62 -30.13
CA LEU A 460 24.91 0.14 -28.91
C LEU A 460 25.59 1.49 -29.20
N ASP A 461 26.55 1.54 -30.13
CA ASP A 461 27.16 2.80 -30.58
C ASP A 461 26.12 3.71 -31.25
N LEU A 462 25.21 3.16 -32.08
CA LEU A 462 24.08 3.91 -32.65
C LEU A 462 23.19 4.48 -31.54
N LEU A 463 22.74 3.66 -30.60
CA LEU A 463 21.93 4.12 -29.46
C LEU A 463 22.66 5.24 -28.70
N TRP A 464 23.96 5.09 -28.46
CA TRP A 464 24.78 6.10 -27.82
C TRP A 464 24.82 7.42 -28.60
N GLU A 465 25.01 7.37 -29.92
CA GLU A 465 24.97 8.55 -30.80
C GLU A 465 23.60 9.22 -30.80
N LEU A 466 22.52 8.44 -30.87
CA LEU A 466 21.14 8.95 -30.89
C LEU A 466 20.77 9.65 -29.58
N LEU A 467 21.28 9.17 -28.44
CA LEU A 467 21.13 9.82 -27.14
C LEU A 467 21.74 11.24 -27.12
N HIS A 468 22.90 11.40 -27.77
CA HIS A 468 23.65 12.66 -27.83
C HIS A 468 23.09 13.68 -28.82
N LEU A 469 22.03 13.34 -29.58
CA LEU A 469 21.33 14.29 -30.45
C LEU A 469 20.38 15.22 -29.68
N ASN A 470 20.34 15.15 -28.34
CA ASN A 470 19.63 16.06 -27.43
C ASN A 470 18.11 16.17 -27.69
N SER A 471 17.46 15.09 -28.13
CA SER A 471 16.04 15.11 -28.54
C SER A 471 15.12 14.19 -27.74
N LEU A 472 15.64 13.39 -26.80
CA LEU A 472 14.88 12.34 -26.10
C LEU A 472 14.27 12.87 -24.79
N PRO A 473 12.93 12.90 -24.65
CA PRO A 473 12.27 13.20 -23.37
C PRO A 473 12.47 12.08 -22.34
N GLN A 474 12.35 12.41 -21.04
CA GLN A 474 12.54 11.47 -19.91
C GLN A 474 11.76 10.16 -20.06
N ALA A 475 10.53 10.20 -20.56
CA ALA A 475 9.66 9.01 -20.70
C ALA A 475 10.30 7.88 -21.53
N HIS A 476 11.19 8.22 -22.47
CA HIS A 476 11.88 7.24 -23.32
C HIS A 476 13.30 6.95 -22.84
N VAL A 477 13.87 7.73 -21.93
CA VAL A 477 15.21 7.46 -21.38
C VAL A 477 15.21 6.15 -20.61
N GLU A 478 14.17 5.86 -19.85
CA GLU A 478 14.06 4.59 -19.12
C GLU A 478 14.01 3.40 -20.08
N GLN A 479 13.15 3.47 -21.10
CA GLN A 479 13.09 2.44 -22.13
C GLN A 479 14.39 2.31 -22.92
N PHE A 480 15.04 3.44 -23.24
CA PHE A 480 16.36 3.46 -23.88
C PHE A 480 17.37 2.69 -23.04
N VAL A 481 17.44 3.00 -21.73
CA VAL A 481 18.40 2.34 -20.82
C VAL A 481 18.08 0.86 -20.66
N GLU A 482 16.80 0.48 -20.62
CA GLU A 482 16.37 -0.92 -20.58
C GLU A 482 16.78 -1.71 -21.83
N GLU A 483 16.49 -1.19 -23.03
CA GLU A 483 16.84 -1.88 -24.28
C GLU A 483 18.37 -1.88 -24.48
N PHE A 484 19.06 -0.79 -24.15
CA PHE A 484 20.52 -0.72 -24.17
C PHE A 484 21.14 -1.80 -23.27
N PHE A 485 20.66 -1.91 -22.02
CA PHE A 485 21.13 -2.92 -21.08
C PHE A 485 20.77 -4.34 -21.55
N SER A 486 19.61 -4.52 -22.17
CA SER A 486 19.20 -5.82 -22.69
C SER A 486 20.12 -6.29 -23.81
N ILE A 487 20.49 -5.42 -24.75
CA ILE A 487 21.46 -5.75 -25.81
C ILE A 487 22.83 -6.06 -25.17
N LEU A 488 23.29 -5.23 -24.24
CA LEU A 488 24.58 -5.40 -23.56
C LEU A 488 24.67 -6.72 -22.78
N SER A 489 23.55 -7.22 -22.24
CA SER A 489 23.49 -8.44 -21.42
C SER A 489 23.63 -9.73 -22.24
N GLU A 490 23.17 -9.73 -23.49
CA GLU A 490 23.22 -10.88 -24.42
C GLU A 490 24.58 -11.01 -25.14
N MET A 491 25.47 -10.01 -25.03
CA MET A 491 26.77 -10.03 -25.69
C MET A 491 27.77 -11.01 -25.05
N GLY A 492 28.47 -11.81 -25.88
CA GLY A 492 29.49 -12.74 -25.40
C GLY A 492 30.71 -12.10 -24.72
N ASN A 493 31.04 -10.84 -25.03
CA ASN A 493 32.13 -10.06 -24.43
C ASN A 493 31.62 -8.99 -23.43
N ARG A 494 30.51 -9.30 -22.74
CA ARG A 494 29.79 -8.42 -21.82
C ARG A 494 30.67 -7.60 -20.88
N ASP A 495 31.65 -8.21 -20.21
CA ASP A 495 32.42 -7.52 -19.17
C ASP A 495 33.40 -6.48 -19.73
N SER A 496 33.87 -6.67 -20.97
CA SER A 496 34.68 -5.67 -21.68
C SER A 496 33.81 -4.51 -22.17
N ALA A 497 32.64 -4.81 -22.73
CA ALA A 497 31.69 -3.80 -23.19
C ALA A 497 31.14 -2.97 -22.02
N LYS A 498 30.79 -3.61 -20.89
CA LYS A 498 30.37 -2.92 -19.66
C LYS A 498 31.42 -1.90 -19.21
N ARG A 499 32.71 -2.29 -19.14
CA ARG A 499 33.79 -1.36 -18.76
C ARG A 499 33.92 -0.17 -19.72
N GLN A 500 33.83 -0.42 -21.02
CA GLN A 500 33.88 0.63 -22.04
C GLN A 500 32.74 1.65 -21.85
N TYR A 501 31.49 1.19 -21.71
CA TYR A 501 30.34 2.09 -21.55
C TYR A 501 30.27 2.76 -20.18
N VAL A 502 30.77 2.12 -19.12
CA VAL A 502 30.97 2.76 -17.81
C VAL A 502 31.94 3.93 -17.94
N ALA A 503 33.09 3.74 -18.60
CA ALA A 503 34.05 4.82 -18.81
C ALA A 503 33.46 5.98 -19.61
N ARG A 504 32.69 5.69 -20.67
CA ARG A 504 31.98 6.73 -21.45
C ARG A 504 30.96 7.50 -20.60
N CYS A 505 30.14 6.83 -19.80
CA CYS A 505 29.19 7.50 -18.90
C CYS A 505 29.90 8.41 -17.88
N VAL A 506 31.04 7.96 -17.34
CA VAL A 506 31.86 8.76 -16.41
C VAL A 506 32.40 10.01 -17.09
N ASP A 507 32.84 9.91 -18.34
CA ASP A 507 33.34 11.05 -19.11
C ASP A 507 32.22 12.05 -19.46
N ASP A 508 31.01 11.58 -19.74
CA ASP A 508 29.82 12.42 -19.96
C ASP A 508 29.46 13.23 -18.71
N ILE A 509 29.47 12.58 -17.53
CA ILE A 509 29.25 13.26 -16.24
C ILE A 509 30.35 14.30 -15.97
N LYS A 510 31.62 13.99 -16.24
CA LYS A 510 32.73 14.95 -16.09
C LYS A 510 32.59 16.17 -17.01
N LYS A 511 32.11 15.95 -18.23
CA LYS A 511 31.88 17.00 -19.24
C LYS A 511 30.57 17.76 -19.04
N ASN A 512 29.75 17.34 -18.07
CA ASN A 512 28.40 17.86 -17.84
C ASN A 512 27.49 17.75 -19.08
N MET A 513 27.63 16.65 -19.83
CA MET A 513 26.85 16.34 -21.04
C MET A 513 25.99 15.09 -20.77
N CYS A 514 24.72 15.09 -21.17
CA CYS A 514 23.81 13.92 -21.02
C CYS A 514 23.83 13.29 -19.61
N VAL A 515 23.92 14.12 -18.56
CA VAL A 515 24.20 13.67 -17.18
C VAL A 515 23.11 12.73 -16.66
N ILE A 516 21.83 13.05 -16.86
CA ILE A 516 20.71 12.21 -16.38
C ILE A 516 20.72 10.82 -17.05
N PRO A 517 20.76 10.71 -18.39
CA PRO A 517 20.95 9.42 -19.05
C PRO A 517 22.18 8.65 -18.56
N ALA A 518 23.33 9.31 -18.44
CA ALA A 518 24.57 8.67 -17.98
C ALA A 518 24.44 8.09 -16.56
N LEU A 519 23.84 8.83 -15.62
CA LEU A 519 23.58 8.34 -14.25
C LEU A 519 22.60 7.15 -14.23
N LYS A 520 21.53 7.20 -15.04
CA LYS A 520 20.58 6.10 -15.18
C LYS A 520 21.23 4.86 -15.81
N MET A 521 22.05 5.02 -16.84
CA MET A 521 22.82 3.94 -17.46
C MET A 521 23.81 3.31 -16.47
N LEU A 522 24.58 4.12 -15.73
CA LEU A 522 25.47 3.62 -14.69
C LEU A 522 24.73 2.83 -13.62
N ARG A 523 23.54 3.27 -13.22
CA ARG A 523 22.68 2.54 -12.27
C ARG A 523 22.31 1.16 -12.80
N HIS A 524 21.85 1.05 -14.04
CA HIS A 524 21.45 -0.24 -14.61
C HIS A 524 22.63 -1.16 -14.93
N ILE A 525 23.75 -0.64 -15.43
CA ILE A 525 24.95 -1.43 -15.71
C ILE A 525 25.56 -1.98 -14.41
N SER A 526 25.53 -1.19 -13.33
CA SER A 526 26.12 -1.56 -12.03
C SER A 526 25.15 -2.37 -11.16
N GLY A 527 23.85 -2.11 -11.26
CA GLY A 527 22.81 -2.71 -10.41
C GLY A 527 22.06 -3.79 -11.14
N ALA A 528 22.61 -5.01 -11.17
CA ALA A 528 21.89 -6.17 -11.67
C ALA A 528 20.76 -6.58 -10.69
N LYS A 529 19.67 -5.79 -10.62
CA LYS A 529 18.39 -6.36 -10.24
C LYS A 529 17.92 -7.15 -11.45
N GLY A 530 18.04 -8.47 -11.36
CA GLY A 530 17.48 -9.38 -12.34
C GLY A 530 16.05 -8.98 -12.65
N SER A 531 15.75 -8.85 -13.94
CA SER A 531 14.39 -8.82 -14.46
C SER A 531 13.53 -9.82 -13.69
N ALA A 532 12.36 -9.36 -13.25
CA ALA A 532 11.38 -10.14 -12.50
C ALA A 532 10.94 -11.37 -13.32
N GLY A 533 11.74 -12.44 -13.26
CA GLY A 533 11.56 -13.63 -14.09
C GLY A 533 12.68 -14.67 -14.00
N SER A 534 13.91 -14.30 -13.62
CA SER A 534 15.01 -15.28 -13.50
C SER A 534 15.08 -15.90 -12.09
N LYS A 535 14.68 -17.17 -11.98
CA LYS A 535 14.80 -18.00 -10.76
C LYS A 535 16.25 -18.47 -10.54
N GLY A 536 17.18 -17.55 -10.29
CA GLY A 536 18.57 -17.86 -9.93
C GLY A 536 19.07 -17.04 -8.72
N PRO A 537 20.01 -17.55 -7.91
CA PRO A 537 20.50 -16.84 -6.72
C PRO A 537 21.34 -15.60 -7.12
N PRO A 538 21.01 -14.39 -6.64
CA PRO A 538 21.58 -13.13 -7.16
C PRO A 538 22.81 -12.69 -6.37
N TYR A 539 23.89 -13.48 -6.28
CA TYR A 539 25.05 -13.03 -5.50
C TYR A 539 26.37 -13.61 -6.01
N LYS A 540 27.16 -12.77 -6.72
CA LYS A 540 28.63 -12.58 -6.52
C LYS A 540 29.34 -11.78 -7.63
N GLN A 541 28.83 -11.66 -8.85
CA GLN A 541 29.60 -11.11 -9.98
C GLN A 541 29.58 -9.56 -10.11
N ASP A 542 28.55 -8.85 -9.65
CA ASP A 542 28.43 -7.40 -9.95
C ASP A 542 29.15 -6.44 -8.98
N LYS A 543 29.72 -6.93 -7.86
CA LYS A 543 30.52 -6.08 -6.94
C LYS A 543 31.81 -5.53 -7.56
N PHE A 544 32.29 -6.14 -8.64
CA PHE A 544 33.52 -5.71 -9.33
C PHE A 544 33.36 -4.31 -9.93
N ILE A 545 32.22 -4.02 -10.58
CA ILE A 545 31.97 -2.73 -11.25
C ILE A 545 31.90 -1.60 -10.23
N PHE A 546 31.25 -1.83 -9.07
CA PHE A 546 31.23 -0.84 -7.98
C PHE A 546 32.61 -0.55 -7.42
N ASN A 547 33.43 -1.58 -7.23
CA ASN A 547 34.80 -1.43 -6.74
C ASN A 547 35.69 -0.70 -7.77
N GLU A 548 35.51 -0.96 -9.07
CA GLU A 548 36.20 -0.27 -10.16
C GLU A 548 35.76 1.20 -10.24
N LEU A 549 34.45 1.50 -10.23
CA LEU A 549 33.91 2.86 -10.19
C LEU A 549 34.44 3.66 -9.02
N ASN A 550 34.53 3.05 -7.84
CA ASN A 550 35.06 3.74 -6.66
C ASN A 550 36.57 3.96 -6.74
N ARG A 551 37.34 2.91 -7.07
CA ARG A 551 38.81 2.94 -7.10
C ARG A 551 39.35 3.81 -8.24
N SER A 552 38.71 3.78 -9.41
CA SER A 552 39.20 4.45 -10.61
C SER A 552 38.65 5.87 -10.76
N HIS A 553 37.48 6.17 -10.19
CA HIS A 553 36.77 7.43 -10.49
C HIS A 553 36.24 8.19 -9.28
N GLU A 554 36.45 7.71 -8.04
CA GLU A 554 35.88 8.33 -6.83
C GLU A 554 34.40 8.70 -7.03
N VAL A 555 33.59 7.73 -7.48
CA VAL A 555 32.25 7.98 -8.04
C VAL A 555 31.35 8.87 -7.17
N VAL A 556 31.40 8.74 -5.84
CA VAL A 556 30.63 9.60 -4.91
C VAL A 556 31.03 11.08 -5.03
N LYS A 557 32.33 11.36 -5.18
CA LYS A 557 32.85 12.72 -5.42
C LYS A 557 32.45 13.23 -6.79
N LEU A 558 32.56 12.38 -7.82
CA LEU A 558 32.17 12.75 -9.18
C LEU A 558 30.70 13.20 -9.22
N VAL A 559 29.79 12.41 -8.62
CA VAL A 559 28.35 12.68 -8.64
C VAL A 559 27.99 13.90 -7.77
N SER A 560 28.59 14.06 -6.60
CA SER A 560 28.37 15.27 -5.76
C SER A 560 28.88 16.55 -6.43
N THR A 561 30.04 16.50 -7.09
CA THR A 561 30.58 17.63 -7.86
C THR A 561 29.72 17.95 -9.09
N SER A 562 29.20 16.91 -9.76
CA SER A 562 28.27 17.04 -10.89
C SER A 562 26.98 17.71 -10.46
N LEU A 563 26.40 17.29 -9.32
CA LEU A 563 25.20 17.92 -8.73
C LEU A 563 25.42 19.42 -8.47
N ALA A 564 26.55 19.78 -7.86
CA ALA A 564 26.90 21.18 -7.61
C ALA A 564 27.07 21.98 -8.93
N THR A 565 27.59 21.35 -9.98
CA THR A 565 27.74 21.99 -11.30
C THR A 565 26.40 22.19 -11.99
N CYS A 566 25.53 21.16 -12.02
CA CYS A 566 24.17 21.25 -12.54
C CYS A 566 23.36 22.35 -11.84
N HIS A 567 23.42 22.40 -10.49
CA HIS A 567 22.75 23.46 -9.74
C HIS A 567 23.28 24.85 -10.11
N ARG A 568 24.60 25.02 -10.21
CA ARG A 568 25.21 26.30 -10.60
C ARG A 568 24.79 26.73 -12.01
N ASP A 569 24.66 25.81 -12.96
CA ASP A 569 24.21 26.13 -14.32
C ASP A 569 22.72 26.50 -14.34
N ALA A 570 21.88 25.83 -13.53
CA ALA A 570 20.49 26.25 -13.30
C ALA A 570 20.39 27.68 -12.71
N VAL A 571 21.26 28.02 -11.75
CA VAL A 571 21.35 29.37 -11.16
C VAL A 571 21.74 30.41 -12.22
N LYS A 572 22.72 30.12 -13.09
CA LYS A 572 23.09 31.03 -14.18
C LYS A 572 21.92 31.28 -15.12
N LEU A 573 21.15 30.25 -15.46
CA LEU A 573 19.97 30.35 -16.33
C LEU A 573 18.83 31.15 -15.68
N ALA A 574 18.77 31.20 -14.35
CA ALA A 574 17.78 31.97 -13.59
C ALA A 574 18.08 33.50 -13.56
N ASN A 575 19.21 33.96 -14.09
CA ASN A 575 19.56 35.38 -14.26
C ASN A 575 19.33 36.25 -13.00
N GLY A 576 19.80 35.79 -11.84
CA GLY A 576 19.72 36.54 -10.58
C GLY A 576 18.39 36.46 -9.83
N LYS A 577 17.46 35.58 -10.26
CA LYS A 577 16.27 35.19 -9.50
C LYS A 577 16.48 33.81 -8.86
N SER A 578 15.74 33.48 -7.81
CA SER A 578 15.78 32.14 -7.19
C SER A 578 15.47 31.06 -8.24
N VAL A 579 16.23 29.96 -8.19
CA VAL A 579 16.07 28.85 -9.13
C VAL A 579 14.65 28.29 -9.03
N LEU A 580 13.98 28.08 -10.16
CA LEU A 580 12.69 27.40 -10.17
C LEU A 580 12.91 25.90 -10.46
N PRO A 581 12.15 24.99 -9.82
CA PRO A 581 12.31 23.55 -10.01
C PRO A 581 12.18 23.09 -11.48
N LEU A 582 11.42 23.82 -12.29
CA LEU A 582 11.09 23.49 -13.68
C LEU A 582 12.02 24.13 -14.74
N VAL A 583 13.08 24.86 -14.33
CA VAL A 583 14.04 25.44 -15.27
C VAL A 583 14.80 24.32 -15.99
N LEU A 584 14.85 24.36 -17.32
CA LEU A 584 15.58 23.39 -18.11
C LEU A 584 17.08 23.71 -18.09
N VAL A 585 17.91 22.82 -17.54
CA VAL A 585 19.35 23.07 -17.32
C VAL A 585 20.15 22.80 -18.60
N ASP A 586 19.83 21.73 -19.31
CA ASP A 586 20.47 21.32 -20.56
C ASP A 586 19.55 21.49 -21.78
N GLY A 587 18.41 22.17 -21.60
CA GLY A 587 17.38 22.38 -22.62
C GLY A 587 16.39 21.23 -22.77
N ILE A 588 16.56 20.13 -22.02
CA ILE A 588 15.68 18.94 -22.08
C ILE A 588 15.10 18.62 -20.70
N TYR A 589 15.94 18.59 -19.66
CA TYR A 589 15.53 18.21 -18.31
C TYR A 589 15.52 19.38 -17.36
N SER A 590 14.56 19.34 -16.45
CA SER A 590 14.38 20.33 -15.40
C SER A 590 15.41 20.19 -14.27
N HIS A 591 15.71 21.30 -13.60
CA HIS A 591 16.59 21.34 -12.42
C HIS A 591 16.17 20.32 -11.35
N LYS A 592 14.86 20.20 -11.09
CA LYS A 592 14.31 19.19 -10.17
C LYS A 592 14.70 17.77 -10.57
N GLU A 593 14.62 17.43 -11.85
CA GLU A 593 14.98 16.11 -12.36
C GLU A 593 16.49 15.84 -12.22
N HIS A 594 17.33 16.85 -12.43
CA HIS A 594 18.76 16.74 -12.16
C HIS A 594 19.02 16.43 -10.68
N VAL A 595 18.47 17.22 -9.75
CA VAL A 595 18.68 17.00 -8.30
C VAL A 595 18.19 15.61 -7.89
N MET A 596 16.97 15.24 -8.29
CA MET A 596 16.38 13.94 -7.96
C MET A 596 17.23 12.77 -8.49
N THR A 597 17.63 12.79 -9.76
CA THR A 597 18.42 11.70 -10.37
C THR A 597 19.78 11.53 -9.70
N HIS A 598 20.45 12.63 -9.32
CA HIS A 598 21.73 12.57 -8.60
C HIS A 598 21.56 11.97 -7.21
N LEU A 599 20.56 12.41 -6.43
CA LEU A 599 20.30 11.91 -5.09
C LEU A 599 19.89 10.43 -5.09
N GLU A 600 19.07 10.00 -6.06
CA GLU A 600 18.71 8.60 -6.25
C GLU A 600 19.93 7.73 -6.60
N PHE A 601 20.80 8.20 -7.50
CA PHE A 601 22.00 7.46 -7.86
C PHE A 601 22.99 7.37 -6.69
N LEU A 602 23.16 8.45 -5.91
CA LEU A 602 23.95 8.41 -4.67
C LEU A 602 23.36 7.42 -3.66
N GLN A 603 22.04 7.41 -3.47
CA GLN A 603 21.39 6.44 -2.58
C GLN A 603 21.62 5.00 -3.04
N PHE A 604 21.56 4.76 -4.35
CA PHE A 604 21.87 3.47 -4.95
C PHE A 604 23.32 3.05 -4.70
N LEU A 605 24.30 3.95 -4.89
CA LEU A 605 25.71 3.68 -4.63
C LEU A 605 25.98 3.35 -3.16
N LEU A 606 25.33 4.05 -2.23
CA LEU A 606 25.54 3.83 -0.80
C LEU A 606 24.92 2.49 -0.35
N LYS A 607 23.68 2.19 -0.74
CA LYS A 607 22.97 0.96 -0.35
C LYS A 607 23.49 -0.29 -1.06
N ASP A 608 23.45 -0.30 -2.39
CA ASP A 608 23.78 -1.49 -3.18
C ASP A 608 25.30 -1.63 -3.37
N GLY A 609 26.03 -0.51 -3.42
CA GLY A 609 27.49 -0.48 -3.48
C GLY A 609 28.21 -0.70 -2.15
N SER A 610 27.48 -0.77 -1.02
CA SER A 610 28.05 -0.92 0.34
C SER A 610 29.09 0.14 0.67
N GLN A 611 28.88 1.38 0.21
CA GLN A 611 29.76 2.52 0.48
C GLN A 611 29.15 3.41 1.55
N TYR A 612 29.99 4.04 2.36
CA TYR A 612 29.57 5.05 3.32
C TYR A 612 29.86 6.45 2.79
N LEU A 613 28.99 7.41 3.09
CA LEU A 613 29.20 8.80 2.72
C LEU A 613 30.07 9.51 3.77
N PRO A 614 31.27 10.01 3.41
CA PRO A 614 32.12 10.74 4.35
C PRO A 614 31.66 12.19 4.54
N TRP A 615 32.06 12.79 5.67
CA TRP A 615 31.63 14.13 6.10
C TRP A 615 31.83 15.21 5.03
N ASN A 616 32.99 15.22 4.36
CA ASN A 616 33.31 16.24 3.36
C ASN A 616 32.30 16.25 2.20
N ARG A 617 31.77 15.08 1.81
CA ARG A 617 30.80 14.94 0.72
C ARG A 617 29.37 15.19 1.18
N ALA A 618 29.01 14.72 2.37
CA ALA A 618 27.74 15.09 2.99
C ALA A 618 27.61 16.62 3.14
N LYS A 619 28.69 17.28 3.59
CA LYS A 619 28.78 18.74 3.70
C LYS A 619 28.61 19.44 2.35
N GLU A 620 29.25 18.95 1.29
CA GLU A 620 29.15 19.52 -0.05
C GLU A 620 27.71 19.47 -0.60
N ILE A 621 27.03 18.33 -0.45
CA ILE A 621 25.62 18.16 -0.87
C ILE A 621 24.72 19.12 -0.07
N TRP A 622 24.92 19.17 1.26
CA TRP A 622 24.18 20.07 2.13
C TRP A 622 24.40 21.55 1.76
N ASP A 623 25.65 21.94 1.52
CA ASP A 623 26.00 23.32 1.19
C ASP A 623 25.47 23.72 -0.19
N THR A 624 25.33 22.77 -1.11
CA THR A 624 24.73 22.99 -2.44
C THR A 624 23.22 23.17 -2.36
N LEU A 625 22.50 22.29 -1.66
CA LEU A 625 21.03 22.22 -1.72
C LEU A 625 20.30 22.94 -0.57
N VAL A 626 20.98 23.17 0.56
CA VAL A 626 20.36 23.73 1.78
C VAL A 626 20.96 25.07 2.18
N THR A 627 22.29 25.16 2.35
CA THR A 627 22.95 26.41 2.78
C THR A 627 22.97 27.47 1.67
N ASN A 628 22.89 27.06 0.41
CA ASN A 628 22.95 27.97 -0.73
C ASN A 628 21.73 28.90 -0.77
N PRO A 629 21.91 30.24 -0.79
CA PRO A 629 20.79 31.19 -0.87
C PRO A 629 19.98 31.06 -2.16
N ASP A 630 20.60 30.61 -3.26
CA ASP A 630 19.95 30.47 -4.56
C ASP A 630 19.15 29.16 -4.70
N ALA A 631 19.30 28.22 -3.75
CA ALA A 631 18.59 26.95 -3.75
C ALA A 631 17.10 27.14 -3.40
N CYS A 632 16.24 26.45 -4.15
CA CYS A 632 14.79 26.57 -4.01
C CYS A 632 14.23 25.72 -2.86
N SER A 633 12.98 25.95 -2.47
CA SER A 633 12.32 25.15 -1.41
C SER A 633 12.28 23.66 -1.75
N SER A 634 12.05 23.31 -3.02
CA SER A 634 12.05 21.92 -3.49
C SER A 634 13.41 21.23 -3.31
N ASP A 635 14.52 21.94 -3.49
CA ASP A 635 15.87 21.39 -3.32
C ASP A 635 16.13 21.05 -1.86
N ARG A 636 15.72 21.95 -0.95
CA ARG A 636 15.85 21.79 0.50
C ARG A 636 15.04 20.58 0.97
N GLU A 637 13.77 20.48 0.57
CA GLU A 637 12.89 19.37 0.92
C GLU A 637 13.42 18.01 0.43
N MET A 638 13.85 17.93 -0.83
CA MET A 638 14.45 16.71 -1.39
C MET A 638 15.73 16.31 -0.65
N CYS A 639 16.55 17.29 -0.28
CA CYS A 639 17.78 17.07 0.49
C CYS A 639 17.48 16.53 1.90
N PHE A 640 16.51 17.11 2.63
CA PHE A 640 16.12 16.63 3.96
C PHE A 640 15.56 15.21 3.92
N GLU A 641 14.66 14.92 2.97
CA GLU A 641 14.11 13.57 2.80
C GLU A 641 15.19 12.55 2.42
N TRP A 642 16.17 12.96 1.62
CA TRP A 642 17.29 12.11 1.27
C TRP A 642 18.18 11.80 2.47
N PHE A 643 18.60 12.82 3.25
CA PHE A 643 19.40 12.61 4.45
C PHE A 643 18.67 11.80 5.54
N GLU A 644 17.37 12.00 5.70
CA GLU A 644 16.53 11.17 6.57
C GLU A 644 16.61 9.68 6.21
N LYS A 645 16.47 9.35 4.91
CA LYS A 645 16.55 7.96 4.42
C LYS A 645 17.97 7.40 4.38
N CYS A 646 18.97 8.26 4.26
CA CYS A 646 20.38 7.90 4.08
C CYS A 646 21.14 7.77 5.42
N LEU A 647 20.52 8.12 6.55
CA LEU A 647 21.14 8.06 7.87
C LEU A 647 21.96 6.78 8.17
N PRO A 648 21.46 5.54 7.93
CA PRO A 648 22.24 4.33 8.22
C PRO A 648 23.45 4.14 7.28
N ASP A 649 23.45 4.80 6.13
CA ASP A 649 24.47 4.69 5.10
C ASP A 649 25.57 5.79 5.26
N LEU A 650 25.47 6.63 6.29
CA LEU A 650 26.50 7.60 6.65
C LEU A 650 27.52 7.00 7.63
N GLU A 651 28.77 7.46 7.58
CA GLU A 651 29.76 7.14 8.62
C GLU A 651 29.32 7.66 9.99
N ALA A 652 29.66 6.97 11.08
CA ALA A 652 29.22 7.32 12.43
C ALA A 652 29.59 8.77 12.84
N ASP A 653 30.81 9.21 12.50
CA ASP A 653 31.26 10.58 12.75
C ASP A 653 30.48 11.60 11.90
N THR A 654 30.17 11.24 10.64
CA THR A 654 29.38 12.07 9.71
C THR A 654 27.96 12.30 10.23
N GLN A 655 27.33 11.29 10.81
CA GLN A 655 25.99 11.41 11.41
C GLN A 655 25.99 12.46 12.54
N SER A 656 26.99 12.40 13.42
CA SER A 656 27.14 13.31 14.55
C SER A 656 27.48 14.73 14.10
N LEU A 657 28.42 14.87 13.16
CA LEU A 657 28.85 16.17 12.63
C LEU A 657 27.71 16.87 11.86
N LEU A 658 26.92 16.14 11.07
CA LEU A 658 25.78 16.71 10.35
C LEU A 658 24.72 17.25 11.30
N PHE A 659 24.45 16.51 12.37
CA PHE A 659 23.54 16.96 13.41
C PHE A 659 24.05 18.25 14.08
N GLN A 660 25.29 18.24 14.59
CA GLN A 660 25.84 19.34 15.38
C GLN A 660 26.16 20.60 14.58
N HIS A 661 26.71 20.46 13.37
CA HIS A 661 27.20 21.59 12.59
C HIS A 661 26.22 22.10 11.55
N LYS A 662 25.22 21.31 11.13
CA LYS A 662 24.25 21.70 10.11
C LYS A 662 22.83 21.79 10.67
N LEU A 663 22.24 20.67 11.10
CA LEU A 663 20.84 20.64 11.56
C LEU A 663 20.59 21.59 12.74
N LEU A 664 21.42 21.55 13.79
CA LEU A 664 21.26 22.43 14.97
C LEU A 664 21.57 23.91 14.70
N LYS A 665 22.15 24.24 13.55
CA LYS A 665 22.50 25.62 13.16
C LYS A 665 21.55 26.20 12.10
N MET A 666 20.53 25.45 11.70
CA MET A 666 19.49 25.96 10.81
C MET A 666 18.70 27.07 11.50
N ASP A 667 18.09 27.95 10.72
CA ASP A 667 17.12 28.92 11.24
C ASP A 667 15.82 28.18 11.62
N PRO A 668 15.42 28.18 12.92
CA PRO A 668 14.19 27.53 13.37
C PRO A 668 12.93 28.01 12.64
N SER A 669 12.92 29.24 12.12
CA SER A 669 11.79 29.80 11.37
C SER A 669 11.66 29.27 9.94
N GLN A 670 12.68 28.56 9.43
CA GLN A 670 12.68 27.97 8.08
C GLN A 670 12.50 26.45 8.11
N VAL A 671 12.21 25.88 9.28
CA VAL A 671 12.01 24.43 9.43
C VAL A 671 10.59 24.08 8.96
N GLY A 672 10.50 23.52 7.77
CA GLY A 672 9.28 22.89 7.24
C GLY A 672 9.11 21.43 7.69
N SER A 673 8.04 20.77 7.25
CA SER A 673 7.68 19.39 7.65
C SER A 673 8.81 18.37 7.43
N LYS A 674 9.40 18.34 6.23
CA LYS A 674 10.52 17.42 5.89
C LYS A 674 11.78 17.71 6.70
N ALA A 675 12.07 18.99 6.96
CA ALA A 675 13.19 19.39 7.79
C ALA A 675 13.02 18.93 9.24
N PHE A 676 11.80 19.04 9.79
CA PHE A 676 11.47 18.56 11.13
C PHE A 676 11.58 17.02 11.24
N SER A 677 11.08 16.27 10.23
CA SER A 677 11.22 14.81 10.20
C SER A 677 12.69 14.37 10.18
N CYS A 678 13.50 15.01 9.33
CA CYS A 678 14.93 14.79 9.29
C CYS A 678 15.60 15.13 10.64
N PHE A 679 15.30 16.30 11.23
CA PHE A 679 15.81 16.68 12.54
C PHE A 679 15.44 15.66 13.62
N LYS A 680 14.18 15.25 13.71
CA LYS A 680 13.68 14.28 14.70
C LYS A 680 14.41 12.94 14.57
N THR A 681 14.56 12.44 13.34
CA THR A 681 15.26 11.18 13.07
C THR A 681 16.73 11.22 13.52
N TYR A 682 17.44 12.31 13.23
CA TYR A 682 18.82 12.49 13.71
C TYR A 682 18.90 12.71 15.22
N PHE A 683 17.97 13.48 15.80
CA PHE A 683 17.88 13.70 17.24
C PHE A 683 17.74 12.37 17.98
N GLU A 684 16.82 11.50 17.56
CA GLU A 684 16.63 10.18 18.13
C GLU A 684 17.90 9.33 17.98
N HIS A 685 18.48 9.29 16.78
CA HIS A 685 19.64 8.45 16.50
C HIS A 685 20.89 8.85 17.30
N VAL A 686 21.26 10.14 17.29
CA VAL A 686 22.43 10.65 18.00
C VAL A 686 22.29 10.41 19.51
N ASN A 687 21.11 10.68 20.08
CA ASN A 687 20.90 10.47 21.50
C ASN A 687 20.78 8.98 21.89
N ILE A 688 20.38 8.08 20.97
CA ILE A 688 20.47 6.63 21.17
C ILE A 688 21.95 6.18 21.20
N HIS A 689 22.75 6.67 20.25
CA HIS A 689 24.18 6.36 20.18
C HIS A 689 24.93 6.88 21.42
N GLU A 690 24.60 8.06 21.92
CA GLU A 690 25.12 8.63 23.19
C GLU A 690 24.57 7.93 24.46
N SER A 691 23.75 6.88 24.33
CA SER A 691 23.10 6.16 25.43
C SER A 691 22.24 7.06 26.34
N LYS A 692 21.70 8.15 25.80
CA LYS A 692 20.75 9.05 26.48
C LYS A 692 19.31 8.65 26.24
N LEU A 693 19.03 8.06 25.07
CA LEU A 693 17.76 7.47 24.68
C LEU A 693 17.92 5.96 24.46
N LYS A 694 16.83 5.22 24.66
CA LYS A 694 16.76 3.79 24.39
C LYS A 694 15.48 3.45 23.63
N LYS A 695 15.62 2.82 22.47
CA LYS A 695 14.48 2.39 21.64
C LYS A 695 13.93 1.05 22.13
N ARG A 696 12.64 0.98 22.45
CA ARG A 696 11.86 -0.26 22.65
C ARG A 696 10.79 -0.38 21.55
N PRO A 697 10.21 -1.57 21.28
CA PRO A 697 9.18 -1.73 20.27
C PRO A 697 8.01 -0.76 20.52
N GLY A 698 7.83 0.21 19.62
CA GLY A 698 6.76 1.21 19.69
C GLY A 698 6.96 2.38 20.67
N VAL A 699 8.02 2.41 21.49
CA VAL A 699 8.23 3.47 22.49
C VAL A 699 9.72 3.83 22.64
N LEU A 700 10.03 5.12 22.54
CA LEU A 700 11.33 5.69 22.87
C LEU A 700 11.40 5.93 24.38
N ILE A 701 12.51 5.64 25.05
CA ILE A 701 12.66 5.87 26.50
C ILE A 701 13.86 6.76 26.78
N VAL A 702 13.67 7.79 27.59
CA VAL A 702 14.72 8.70 28.06
C VAL A 702 15.41 8.11 29.29
N GLU A 703 16.72 7.84 29.16
CA GLU A 703 17.59 7.33 30.24
C GLU A 703 18.38 8.46 30.91
N LYS A 704 18.67 9.56 30.19
CA LYS A 704 19.32 10.77 30.71
C LYS A 704 18.58 12.02 30.22
N LEU A 705 18.40 12.99 31.11
CA LEU A 705 17.64 14.23 30.82
C LEU A 705 18.42 15.25 29.95
N GLU A 706 19.74 15.12 29.86
CA GLU A 706 20.60 16.04 29.10
C GLU A 706 20.71 15.62 27.63
N LEU A 707 19.65 15.85 26.86
CA LEU A 707 19.55 15.46 25.45
C LEU A 707 20.28 16.44 24.53
N SER A 708 21.06 15.92 23.59
CA SER A 708 21.74 16.71 22.56
C SER A 708 20.71 17.27 21.56
N GLY A 709 20.66 18.60 21.40
CA GLY A 709 19.74 19.28 20.48
C GLY A 709 18.38 19.65 21.06
N ILE A 710 18.15 19.44 22.37
CA ILE A 710 16.87 19.77 23.01
C ILE A 710 16.56 21.27 22.95
N ASP A 711 17.57 22.14 23.08
CA ASP A 711 17.42 23.59 22.96
C ASP A 711 16.92 24.01 21.59
N PHE A 712 17.38 23.34 20.53
CA PHE A 712 16.93 23.59 19.17
C PHE A 712 15.49 23.14 18.98
N LEU A 713 15.07 22.01 19.57
CA LEU A 713 13.67 21.58 19.57
C LEU A 713 12.76 22.62 20.26
N TRP A 714 13.20 23.18 21.38
CA TRP A 714 12.50 24.31 22.02
C TRP A 714 12.42 25.52 21.09
N GLN A 715 13.50 25.87 20.40
CA GLN A 715 13.48 26.98 19.44
C GLN A 715 12.50 26.71 18.28
N ILE A 716 12.44 25.49 17.74
CA ILE A 716 11.45 25.11 16.71
C ILE A 716 10.03 25.29 17.25
N SER A 717 9.74 24.79 18.45
CA SER A 717 8.40 24.91 19.05
C SER A 717 7.93 26.36 19.16
N LEU A 718 8.85 27.33 19.32
CA LEU A 718 8.54 28.74 19.44
C LEU A 718 8.53 29.46 18.09
N ALA A 719 9.53 29.22 17.24
CA ALA A 719 9.77 30.01 16.04
C ALA A 719 9.20 29.41 14.75
N ALA A 720 8.67 28.17 14.78
CA ALA A 720 8.10 27.53 13.59
C ALA A 720 6.94 28.37 13.01
N PRO A 721 6.93 28.62 11.68
CA PRO A 721 5.92 29.45 11.03
C PRO A 721 4.56 28.73 10.95
N GLU A 722 4.58 27.41 10.76
CA GLU A 722 3.38 26.57 10.71
C GLU A 722 3.02 26.06 12.10
N GLU A 723 1.74 26.17 12.47
CA GLU A 723 1.25 25.73 13.78
C GLU A 723 1.34 24.21 13.95
N GLU A 724 1.17 23.44 12.88
CA GLU A 724 1.30 21.98 12.91
C GLU A 724 2.71 21.53 13.33
N ILE A 725 3.75 22.22 12.84
CA ILE A 725 5.14 21.91 13.19
C ILE A 725 5.42 22.29 14.65
N ALA A 726 4.91 23.44 15.08
CA ALA A 726 5.02 23.85 16.48
C ALA A 726 4.36 22.83 17.41
N GLU A 727 3.15 22.35 17.09
CA GLU A 727 2.44 21.36 17.90
C GLU A 727 3.17 20.01 17.92
N MET A 728 3.69 19.55 16.77
CA MET A 728 4.53 18.34 16.72
C MET A 728 5.80 18.48 17.58
N ALA A 729 6.41 19.66 17.63
CA ALA A 729 7.56 19.94 18.48
C ALA A 729 7.17 19.98 19.97
N ILE A 730 6.03 20.59 20.32
CA ILE A 730 5.48 20.62 21.68
C ILE A 730 5.20 19.19 22.17
N ASP A 731 4.48 18.39 21.39
CA ASP A 731 4.19 17.00 21.73
C ASP A 731 5.48 16.20 21.94
N PHE A 732 6.49 16.42 21.08
CA PHE A 732 7.78 15.76 21.25
C PHE A 732 8.53 16.20 22.51
N ILE A 733 8.48 17.48 22.88
CA ILE A 733 9.03 17.98 24.16
C ILE A 733 8.31 17.33 25.35
N LEU A 734 6.97 17.27 25.34
CA LEU A 734 6.17 16.67 26.41
C LEU A 734 6.46 15.18 26.59
N ASP A 735 6.60 14.48 25.47
CA ASP A 735 6.97 13.08 25.39
C ASP A 735 8.33 12.82 26.05
N LEU A 736 9.36 13.61 25.70
CA LEU A 736 10.70 13.53 26.27
C LEU A 736 10.77 13.99 27.74
N SER A 737 9.88 14.88 28.17
CA SER A 737 9.95 15.51 29.50
C SER A 737 9.30 14.69 30.61
N TYR A 738 8.29 13.85 30.32
CA TYR A 738 7.64 13.05 31.36
C TYR A 738 7.09 11.69 30.89
N LYS A 739 6.40 11.64 29.75
CA LYS A 739 5.70 10.42 29.31
C LYS A 739 6.67 9.27 29.07
N PHE A 740 7.79 9.55 28.41
CA PHE A 740 8.78 8.56 28.00
C PHE A 740 10.02 8.46 28.90
N LEU A 741 9.98 9.03 30.11
CA LEU A 741 11.08 8.86 31.06
C LEU A 741 11.20 7.42 31.57
N SER A 742 12.43 6.95 31.78
CA SER A 742 12.67 5.66 32.43
C SER A 742 12.14 5.65 33.88
N PRO A 743 11.71 4.50 34.43
CA PRO A 743 11.22 4.41 35.81
C PRO A 743 12.24 4.89 36.86
N ARG A 744 13.54 4.87 36.51
CA ARG A 744 14.62 5.35 37.38
C ARG A 744 14.60 6.86 37.54
N LEU A 745 14.27 7.60 36.48
CA LEU A 745 14.19 9.07 36.50
C LEU A 745 12.92 9.55 37.20
N LYS A 746 11.83 8.77 37.17
CA LYS A 746 10.57 9.08 37.87
C LYS A 746 10.60 8.86 39.39
N LYS A 747 11.77 8.67 40.01
CA LYS A 747 11.88 8.50 41.46
C LYS A 747 11.64 9.79 42.24
N ASP A 748 12.06 10.92 41.66
CA ASP A 748 11.86 12.25 42.24
C ASP A 748 11.03 13.10 41.27
N VAL A 749 9.72 12.83 41.26
CA VAL A 749 8.75 13.45 40.35
C VAL A 749 8.67 14.97 40.56
N VAL A 750 8.85 15.44 41.79
CA VAL A 750 8.75 16.86 42.15
C VAL A 750 9.89 17.65 41.53
N SER A 751 11.13 17.16 41.57
CA SER A 751 12.25 17.87 40.92
C SER A 751 12.14 17.88 39.39
N LEU A 752 11.56 16.85 38.78
CA LEU A 752 11.27 16.83 37.34
C LEU A 752 10.28 17.93 36.95
N HIS A 753 9.19 18.07 37.71
CA HIS A 753 8.22 19.14 37.49
C HIS A 753 8.88 20.51 37.67
N HIS A 754 9.60 20.74 38.77
CA HIS A 754 10.31 22.01 38.99
C HIS A 754 11.28 22.35 37.85
N ARG A 755 12.04 21.37 37.35
CA ARG A 755 12.96 21.58 36.22
C ARG A 755 12.21 22.06 34.98
N PHE A 756 11.13 21.36 34.59
CA PHE A 756 10.36 21.71 33.39
C PHE A 756 9.68 23.08 33.53
N ILE A 757 9.09 23.35 34.70
CA ILE A 757 8.42 24.62 34.99
C ILE A 757 9.43 25.77 34.99
N ASN A 758 10.60 25.59 35.62
CA ASN A 758 11.65 26.60 35.63
C ASN A 758 12.18 26.87 34.21
N GLU A 759 12.26 25.84 33.36
CA GLU A 759 12.65 26.02 31.95
C GLU A 759 11.60 26.86 31.20
N CYS A 760 10.31 26.55 31.35
CA CYS A 760 9.22 27.35 30.80
C CYS A 760 9.28 28.79 31.33
N TYR A 761 9.46 28.98 32.64
CA TYR A 761 9.55 30.28 33.30
C TYR A 761 10.73 31.09 32.81
N ASN A 762 11.92 30.50 32.71
CA ASN A 762 13.13 31.18 32.24
C ASN A 762 12.98 31.64 30.78
N ARG A 763 12.41 30.79 29.91
CA ARG A 763 12.15 31.15 28.51
C ARG A 763 11.06 32.22 28.39
N LEU A 764 10.00 32.10 29.18
CA LEU A 764 8.92 33.08 29.24
C LEU A 764 9.45 34.44 29.72
N LYS A 765 10.27 34.43 30.76
CA LYS A 765 10.96 35.61 31.29
C LYS A 765 11.88 36.22 30.23
N ALA A 766 12.68 35.43 29.50
CA ALA A 766 13.54 35.96 28.43
C ALA A 766 12.75 36.64 27.29
N VAL A 767 11.61 36.05 26.89
CA VAL A 767 10.70 36.63 25.89
C VAL A 767 9.95 37.85 26.45
N ALA A 768 9.68 37.90 27.76
CA ALA A 768 8.98 38.99 28.43
C ALA A 768 9.92 40.17 28.80
N GLU A 769 11.17 39.94 29.19
CA GLU A 769 12.12 41.01 29.58
C GLU A 769 12.52 41.87 28.38
N THR A 770 12.54 41.31 27.17
CA THR A 770 12.70 42.08 25.92
C THR A 770 11.56 43.07 25.67
N ILE A 771 10.45 43.02 26.43
CA ILE A 771 9.35 43.99 26.42
C ILE A 771 9.75 45.27 27.21
N GLY A 772 10.50 45.13 28.31
CA GLY A 772 10.93 46.26 29.16
C GLY A 772 11.89 47.22 28.46
N ASP A 773 12.83 46.70 27.68
CA ASP A 773 13.76 47.50 26.87
C ASP A 773 13.05 48.21 25.71
N THR A 774 11.94 47.65 25.23
CA THR A 774 11.13 48.30 24.19
C THR A 774 10.37 49.49 24.76
N ALA A 775 9.96 49.48 26.03
CA ALA A 775 9.33 50.63 26.68
C ALA A 775 10.30 51.82 26.79
N MET A 776 11.61 51.57 26.96
CA MET A 776 12.64 52.62 26.95
C MET A 776 12.86 53.18 25.55
N THR A 777 12.83 52.36 24.50
CA THR A 777 12.88 52.83 23.09
C THR A 777 11.57 53.49 22.64
N THR A 778 10.42 53.08 23.19
CA THR A 778 9.11 53.70 22.94
C THR A 778 8.97 55.01 23.73
N ALA A 779 9.57 55.11 24.91
CA ALA A 779 9.70 56.36 25.66
C ALA A 779 10.65 57.35 24.96
N VAL A 780 11.75 56.86 24.37
CA VAL A 780 12.63 57.67 23.50
C VAL A 780 11.88 58.08 22.23
N SER A 781 11.10 57.20 21.60
CA SER A 781 10.25 57.54 20.44
C SER A 781 9.13 58.53 20.80
N ASN A 782 8.55 58.41 22.01
CA ASN A 782 7.57 59.35 22.54
C ASN A 782 8.20 60.70 22.94
N ALA A 783 9.47 60.74 23.35
CA ALA A 783 10.22 61.98 23.54
C ALA A 783 10.56 62.66 22.20
N THR A 784 10.67 61.88 21.12
CA THR A 784 10.87 62.38 19.74
C THR A 784 9.55 62.71 19.02
N LYS A 785 8.38 62.55 19.66
CA LYS A 785 7.05 62.91 19.09
C LYS A 785 6.90 64.38 18.69
N THR A 786 7.87 65.23 18.98
CA THR A 786 7.85 66.65 18.59
C THR A 786 8.39 66.90 17.18
N LEU A 787 9.03 65.93 16.49
CA LEU A 787 9.62 66.17 15.16
C LEU A 787 9.40 64.99 14.16
N THR A 788 8.64 65.27 13.09
CA THR A 788 8.46 64.55 11.81
C THR A 788 7.65 63.23 11.75
N ALA A 789 6.50 63.29 11.07
CA ALA A 789 5.52 62.21 10.86
C ALA A 789 5.92 61.11 9.85
N MET A 790 6.99 61.30 9.06
CA MET A 790 7.38 60.33 8.02
C MET A 790 8.25 59.17 8.53
N ALA A 791 8.97 59.35 9.65
CA ALA A 791 9.73 58.25 10.28
C ALA A 791 8.84 57.28 11.09
N VAL A 792 7.59 57.67 11.36
CA VAL A 792 6.65 56.96 12.24
C VAL A 792 6.03 55.75 11.54
N SER A 793 5.69 55.84 10.26
CA SER A 793 5.07 54.73 9.51
C SER A 793 6.04 53.57 9.26
N GLU A 794 7.31 53.86 8.97
CA GLU A 794 8.33 52.85 8.67
C GLU A 794 8.76 52.08 9.94
N ALA A 795 8.86 52.78 11.08
CA ALA A 795 9.13 52.17 12.39
C ALA A 795 7.94 51.33 12.93
N ILE A 796 6.69 51.72 12.64
CA ILE A 796 5.50 50.94 12.99
C ILE A 796 5.46 49.64 12.17
N SER A 797 5.74 49.68 10.87
CA SER A 797 5.78 48.46 10.03
C SER A 797 6.92 47.49 10.37
N LEU A 798 8.08 47.97 10.84
CA LEU A 798 9.19 47.12 11.30
C LEU A 798 8.99 46.52 12.71
N SER A 799 8.07 47.08 13.51
CA SER A 799 7.80 46.67 14.91
C SER A 799 6.60 45.72 15.06
N LEU A 800 5.62 45.77 14.15
CA LEU A 800 4.44 44.89 14.18
C LEU A 800 4.76 43.38 14.03
N PRO A 801 5.58 42.94 13.05
CA PRO A 801 5.89 41.51 12.86
C PRO A 801 6.67 40.90 14.04
N LYS A 802 7.50 41.72 14.69
CA LYS A 802 8.22 41.32 15.91
C LYS A 802 7.28 41.20 17.10
N ARG A 803 6.25 42.06 17.20
CA ARG A 803 5.24 41.99 18.28
C ARG A 803 4.32 40.77 18.12
N THR A 804 3.91 40.42 16.90
CA THR A 804 3.07 39.23 16.63
C THR A 804 3.80 37.92 16.94
N ASN A 805 5.07 37.78 16.51
CA ASN A 805 5.85 36.58 16.78
C ASN A 805 6.17 36.43 18.28
N ARG A 806 6.40 37.55 19.00
CA ARG A 806 6.62 37.52 20.46
C ARG A 806 5.38 37.08 21.22
N SER A 807 4.21 37.61 20.87
CA SER A 807 2.95 37.19 21.48
C SER A 807 2.69 35.70 21.24
N GLN A 808 2.94 35.23 20.00
CA GLN A 808 2.83 33.80 19.66
C GLN A 808 3.79 32.94 20.49
N ASN A 809 5.04 33.36 20.70
CA ASN A 809 5.99 32.64 21.56
C ASN A 809 5.48 32.54 23.01
N ILE A 810 4.92 33.62 23.55
CA ILE A 810 4.33 33.64 24.90
C ILE A 810 3.14 32.66 24.96
N CYS A 811 2.21 32.73 23.99
CA CYS A 811 1.07 31.81 23.91
C CYS A 811 1.54 30.35 23.83
N ARG A 812 2.55 30.03 23.01
CA ARG A 812 3.09 28.68 22.85
C ARG A 812 3.76 28.16 24.13
N LEU A 813 4.51 29.00 24.86
CA LEU A 813 5.08 28.62 26.15
C LEU A 813 4.01 28.36 27.21
N LEU A 814 2.98 29.20 27.26
CA LEU A 814 1.84 29.00 28.17
C LEU A 814 1.02 27.76 27.79
N HIS A 815 0.85 27.50 26.49
CA HIS A 815 0.21 26.29 25.98
C HIS A 815 1.00 25.03 26.30
N LEU A 816 2.32 25.06 26.17
CA LEU A 816 3.18 23.95 26.55
C LEU A 816 3.09 23.65 28.05
N ALA A 817 3.04 24.68 28.91
CA ALA A 817 2.79 24.50 30.35
C ALA A 817 1.40 23.93 30.64
N GLU A 818 0.36 24.43 29.98
CA GLU A 818 -1.03 23.96 30.08
C GLU A 818 -1.14 22.47 29.70
N ARG A 819 -0.57 22.09 28.56
CA ARG A 819 -0.56 20.72 28.03
C ARG A 819 0.24 19.78 28.93
N TYR A 820 1.35 20.25 29.50
CA TYR A 820 2.13 19.49 30.46
C TYR A 820 1.30 19.13 31.70
N ILE A 821 0.66 20.11 32.33
CA ILE A 821 -0.20 19.89 33.51
C ILE A 821 -1.36 18.96 33.13
N SER A 822 -2.10 19.29 32.06
CA SER A 822 -3.31 18.56 31.66
C SER A 822 -3.02 17.10 31.29
N SER A 823 -1.90 16.82 30.62
CA SER A 823 -1.54 15.45 30.18
C SER A 823 -1.13 14.53 31.33
N ILE A 824 -0.59 15.10 32.41
CA ILE A 824 -0.13 14.36 33.60
C ILE A 824 -1.28 14.25 34.61
N GLU A 825 -1.94 15.35 34.95
CA GLU A 825 -3.05 15.37 35.91
C GLU A 825 -4.30 14.68 35.37
N GLY A 826 -4.50 14.64 34.05
CA GLY A 826 -5.58 13.85 33.44
C GLY A 826 -5.46 12.33 33.68
N GLN A 827 -4.30 11.84 34.10
CA GLN A 827 -4.12 10.43 34.49
C GLN A 827 -4.49 10.17 35.96
N HIS A 828 -4.77 11.22 36.73
CA HIS A 828 -5.15 11.11 38.14
C HIS A 828 -6.65 10.82 38.26
N SER A 829 -6.99 9.56 38.54
CA SER A 829 -8.37 9.08 38.62
C SER A 829 -9.05 9.30 39.98
N VAL A 830 -8.30 9.69 41.01
CA VAL A 830 -8.83 9.87 42.38
C VAL A 830 -9.42 11.27 42.55
N PRO A 831 -10.53 11.45 43.29
CA PRO A 831 -11.03 12.77 43.65
C PRO A 831 -9.96 13.64 44.33
N ARG A 832 -9.83 14.87 43.84
CA ARG A 832 -8.85 15.87 44.31
C ARG A 832 -9.32 16.56 45.60
N VAL A 833 -8.46 16.65 46.60
CA VAL A 833 -8.69 17.49 47.80
C VAL A 833 -8.11 18.89 47.58
N ILE A 834 -6.93 18.97 46.96
CA ILE A 834 -6.30 20.21 46.51
C ILE A 834 -6.86 20.56 45.14
N LEU A 835 -8.03 21.21 45.14
CA LEU A 835 -8.73 21.56 43.90
C LEU A 835 -7.92 22.56 43.05
N PRO A 836 -7.89 22.37 41.72
CA PRO A 836 -7.41 23.41 40.83
C PRO A 836 -8.38 24.61 40.89
N HIS A 837 -7.88 25.83 40.72
CA HIS A 837 -8.66 27.06 40.90
C HIS A 837 -9.93 27.07 40.06
N GLY A 838 -9.90 26.54 38.83
CA GLY A 838 -11.07 26.46 37.97
C GLY A 838 -12.21 25.58 38.48
N ALA A 839 -11.97 24.69 39.44
CA ALA A 839 -12.97 23.82 40.07
C ALA A 839 -13.30 24.24 41.52
N SER A 840 -12.60 25.24 42.08
CA SER A 840 -12.77 25.67 43.47
C SER A 840 -13.97 26.61 43.66
N PHE A 841 -14.42 27.30 42.60
CA PHE A 841 -15.54 28.24 42.64
C PHE A 841 -16.67 27.86 41.66
N TYR A 842 -17.88 28.25 42.01
CA TYR A 842 -19.07 28.06 41.19
C TYR A 842 -19.05 28.96 39.95
N GLY A 843 -19.20 28.36 38.77
CA GLY A 843 -19.33 29.07 37.50
C GLY A 843 -20.78 29.43 37.16
N PHE A 844 -21.05 29.77 35.89
CA PHE A 844 -22.41 30.06 35.42
C PHE A 844 -23.31 28.82 35.51
N PRO A 845 -24.60 28.97 35.84
CA PRO A 845 -25.54 27.85 35.94
C PRO A 845 -25.79 27.21 34.57
N VAL A 846 -25.85 25.87 34.54
CA VAL A 846 -26.12 25.07 33.33
C VAL A 846 -27.21 24.05 33.66
N THR A 847 -28.29 24.03 32.87
CA THR A 847 -29.34 23.01 32.97
C THR A 847 -29.11 21.94 31.91
N LEU A 848 -29.05 20.67 32.31
CA LEU A 848 -28.84 19.53 31.42
C LEU A 848 -30.09 18.64 31.40
N CYS A 849 -30.44 18.12 30.23
CA CYS A 849 -31.62 17.30 30.02
C CYS A 849 -31.21 15.82 29.92
N ILE A 850 -31.48 15.04 30.96
CA ILE A 850 -31.13 13.62 31.02
C ILE A 850 -32.19 12.79 30.30
N VAL A 851 -31.75 12.01 29.31
CA VAL A 851 -32.56 11.11 28.51
C VAL A 851 -32.04 9.68 28.70
N SER A 852 -32.90 8.75 29.07
CA SER A 852 -32.55 7.34 29.24
C SER A 852 -33.73 6.47 28.88
N ASP A 853 -33.49 5.27 28.35
CA ASP A 853 -34.54 4.29 28.05
C ASP A 853 -35.32 3.85 29.30
N THR A 854 -34.71 4.03 30.48
CA THR A 854 -35.32 3.68 31.77
C THR A 854 -36.25 4.76 32.33
N ILE A 855 -36.18 6.00 31.84
CA ILE A 855 -37.06 7.10 32.27
C ILE A 855 -37.89 7.57 31.07
N LYS A 856 -39.22 7.41 31.12
CA LYS A 856 -40.13 7.79 30.03
C LYS A 856 -40.11 9.29 29.69
N ASP A 857 -39.86 10.14 30.69
CA ASP A 857 -39.78 11.60 30.55
C ASP A 857 -38.36 12.10 30.80
N SER A 858 -37.92 13.10 30.03
CA SER A 858 -36.59 13.68 30.21
C SER A 858 -36.49 14.45 31.54
N VAL A 859 -35.48 14.13 32.37
CA VAL A 859 -35.28 14.78 33.68
C VAL A 859 -34.26 15.90 33.56
N LYS A 860 -34.59 17.09 34.05
CA LYS A 860 -33.65 18.22 34.06
C LYS A 860 -32.80 18.21 35.32
N ILE A 861 -31.48 18.19 35.15
CA ILE A 861 -30.51 18.36 36.24
C ILE A 861 -29.86 19.74 36.15
N ARG A 862 -29.55 20.36 37.28
CA ARG A 862 -28.87 21.66 37.32
C ARG A 862 -27.44 21.50 37.87
N CYS A 863 -26.51 22.03 37.10
CA CYS A 863 -25.08 22.07 37.37
C CYS A 863 -24.57 23.51 37.18
N HIS A 864 -23.25 23.70 37.27
CA HIS A 864 -22.58 24.94 36.88
C HIS A 864 -21.42 24.60 35.97
N SER A 865 -20.96 25.57 35.18
CA SER A 865 -19.94 25.37 34.16
C SER A 865 -18.59 24.88 34.71
N ASN A 866 -18.22 25.30 35.92
CA ASN A 866 -17.00 24.84 36.59
C ASN A 866 -17.13 23.47 37.29
N ALA A 867 -18.31 22.83 37.28
CA ALA A 867 -18.46 21.52 37.89
C ALA A 867 -17.65 20.48 37.13
N THR A 868 -17.12 19.47 37.82
CA THR A 868 -16.41 18.37 37.16
C THR A 868 -17.41 17.39 36.53
N VAL A 869 -16.97 16.68 35.48
CA VAL A 869 -17.73 15.58 34.89
C VAL A 869 -18.07 14.54 35.95
N GLY A 870 -17.14 14.22 36.86
CA GLY A 870 -17.37 13.30 37.98
C GLY A 870 -18.51 13.74 38.90
N SER A 871 -18.56 15.02 39.29
CA SER A 871 -19.65 15.56 40.12
C SER A 871 -21.01 15.49 39.41
N MET A 872 -21.03 15.74 38.09
CA MET A 872 -22.23 15.54 37.28
C MET A 872 -22.64 14.05 37.22
N LYS A 873 -21.69 13.13 36.96
CA LYS A 873 -21.93 11.69 36.94
C LYS A 873 -22.52 11.21 38.27
N GLU A 874 -22.03 11.74 39.39
CA GLU A 874 -22.54 11.42 40.72
C GLU A 874 -23.98 11.90 40.94
N LYS A 875 -24.31 13.13 40.52
CA LYS A 875 -25.69 13.64 40.54
C LYS A 875 -26.63 12.79 39.68
N VAL A 876 -26.17 12.35 38.51
CA VAL A 876 -26.93 11.46 37.63
C VAL A 876 -27.08 10.07 38.28
N ALA A 877 -26.02 9.53 38.85
CA ALA A 877 -26.01 8.24 39.56
C ALA A 877 -27.06 8.21 40.68
N ARG A 878 -27.17 9.30 41.46
CA ARG A 878 -28.21 9.45 42.49
C ARG A 878 -29.63 9.43 41.92
N LEU A 879 -29.86 10.00 40.73
CA LEU A 879 -31.18 9.96 40.07
C LEU A 879 -31.59 8.55 39.66
N PHE A 880 -30.64 7.75 39.19
CA PHE A 880 -30.88 6.35 38.81
C PHE A 880 -30.75 5.37 39.99
N LYS A 881 -30.42 5.86 41.20
CA LYS A 881 -30.08 5.04 42.38
C LYS A 881 -29.01 3.98 42.09
N GLN A 882 -28.01 4.36 41.28
CA GLN A 882 -26.89 3.51 40.87
C GLN A 882 -25.57 4.13 41.34
N ILE A 883 -24.47 3.36 41.26
CA ILE A 883 -23.12 3.89 41.43
C ILE A 883 -22.61 4.50 40.11
N PRO A 884 -21.78 5.57 40.14
CA PRO A 884 -21.30 6.24 38.93
C PRO A 884 -20.61 5.33 37.91
N SER A 885 -19.93 4.26 38.37
CA SER A 885 -19.26 3.27 37.52
C SER A 885 -20.22 2.41 36.68
N ASN A 886 -21.49 2.30 37.07
CA ASN A 886 -22.51 1.53 36.37
C ASN A 886 -23.26 2.36 35.33
N LEU A 887 -22.90 3.63 35.16
CA LEU A 887 -23.52 4.52 34.19
C LEU A 887 -22.57 4.81 33.03
N GLN A 888 -23.04 4.55 31.81
CA GLN A 888 -22.44 5.09 30.61
C GLN A 888 -23.18 6.36 30.21
N ILE A 889 -22.45 7.47 30.21
CA ILE A 889 -22.97 8.79 29.86
C ILE A 889 -22.38 9.19 28.51
N SER A 890 -23.24 9.50 27.55
CA SER A 890 -22.86 10.01 26.24
C SER A 890 -23.42 11.42 26.00
N MET A 891 -22.59 12.24 25.37
CA MET A 891 -22.92 13.59 24.90
C MET A 891 -22.79 13.56 23.37
N ASP A 892 -23.84 13.96 22.64
CA ASP A 892 -23.87 13.95 21.17
C ASP A 892 -23.38 12.61 20.55
N ASP A 893 -23.86 11.49 21.10
CA ASP A 893 -23.50 10.10 20.74
C ASP A 893 -22.04 9.66 21.03
N ILE A 894 -21.21 10.50 21.65
CA ILE A 894 -19.85 10.16 22.06
C ILE A 894 -19.82 9.77 23.55
N PRO A 895 -19.35 8.55 23.92
CA PRO A 895 -19.25 8.13 25.31
C PRO A 895 -18.11 8.86 26.03
N LEU A 896 -18.40 9.42 27.21
CA LEU A 896 -17.37 10.07 28.04
C LEU A 896 -16.53 9.04 28.78
N PRO A 897 -15.21 8.95 28.54
CA PRO A 897 -14.34 8.02 29.27
C PRO A 897 -14.24 8.39 30.76
N SER A 898 -14.04 7.38 31.61
CA SER A 898 -13.85 7.57 33.07
C SER A 898 -12.56 8.30 33.44
N THR A 899 -11.60 8.36 32.52
CA THR A 899 -10.33 9.10 32.68
C THR A 899 -10.51 10.62 32.66
N GLU A 900 -11.69 11.12 32.27
CA GLU A 900 -11.95 12.56 32.15
C GLU A 900 -12.84 13.11 33.27
N ASP A 901 -13.05 12.35 34.35
CA ASP A 901 -13.94 12.74 35.44
C ASP A 901 -13.53 14.04 36.14
N GLN A 902 -12.25 14.42 36.08
CA GLN A 902 -11.72 15.68 36.63
C GLN A 902 -11.87 16.89 35.70
N LYS A 903 -12.24 16.70 34.43
CA LYS A 903 -12.45 17.80 33.48
C LYS A 903 -13.70 18.60 33.85
N ARG A 904 -13.68 19.89 33.55
CA ARG A 904 -14.80 20.81 33.83
C ARG A 904 -15.85 20.73 32.73
N LEU A 905 -17.12 20.89 33.09
CA LEU A 905 -18.23 20.93 32.13
C LEU A 905 -18.06 22.05 31.08
N SER A 906 -17.44 23.18 31.46
CA SER A 906 -17.13 24.30 30.55
C SER A 906 -16.19 23.91 29.41
N GLN A 907 -15.32 22.90 29.59
CA GLN A 907 -14.38 22.43 28.56
C GLN A 907 -15.09 21.68 27.43
N TYR A 908 -16.29 21.17 27.67
CA TYR A 908 -17.11 20.48 26.66
C TYR A 908 -18.05 21.43 25.90
N LYS A 909 -17.96 22.76 26.13
CA LYS A 909 -18.78 23.79 25.46
C LYS A 909 -20.29 23.48 25.48
N LEU A 910 -20.78 22.96 26.61
CA LEU A 910 -22.17 22.51 26.75
C LEU A 910 -23.16 23.67 26.59
N LYS A 911 -24.26 23.42 25.87
CA LYS A 911 -25.37 24.38 25.72
C LYS A 911 -26.42 24.19 26.82
N ASP A 912 -27.12 25.26 27.18
CA ASP A 912 -28.23 25.15 28.13
C ASP A 912 -29.36 24.28 27.56
N ASN A 913 -29.92 23.40 28.39
CA ASN A 913 -30.86 22.33 28.05
C ASN A 913 -30.33 21.28 27.04
N GLN A 914 -29.01 21.10 26.90
CA GLN A 914 -28.46 20.02 26.06
C GLN A 914 -28.90 18.64 26.56
N LYS A 915 -29.21 17.74 25.62
CA LYS A 915 -29.62 16.36 25.90
C LYS A 915 -28.39 15.50 26.20
N ILE A 916 -28.42 14.79 27.32
CA ILE A 916 -27.39 13.83 27.73
C ILE A 916 -28.03 12.45 27.80
N HIS A 917 -27.46 11.51 27.06
CA HIS A 917 -27.95 10.14 27.01
C HIS A 917 -27.27 9.31 28.10
N VAL A 918 -28.07 8.61 28.91
CA VAL A 918 -27.58 7.80 30.03
C VAL A 918 -28.05 6.36 29.88
N LYS A 919 -27.10 5.44 29.82
CA LYS A 919 -27.33 4.00 29.77
C LYS A 919 -26.82 3.34 31.04
N VAL A 920 -27.69 2.63 31.73
CA VAL A 920 -27.32 1.83 32.91
C VAL A 920 -26.71 0.51 32.42
N ILE A 921 -25.49 0.22 32.86
CA ILE A 921 -24.76 -1.01 32.55
C ILE A 921 -24.74 -1.86 33.82
N GLY A 922 -25.58 -2.91 33.86
CA GLY A 922 -25.63 -3.91 34.93
C GLY A 922 -27.01 -4.07 35.59
N SER A 923 -27.46 -5.32 35.73
CA SER A 923 -28.73 -5.69 36.40
C SER A 923 -28.51 -5.83 37.91
N GLY A 924 -28.86 -4.80 38.69
CA GLY A 924 -28.90 -4.87 40.14
C GLY A 924 -29.73 -3.74 40.74
N LEU A 925 -30.99 -4.04 41.09
CA LEU A 925 -31.85 -3.18 41.90
C LEU A 925 -31.46 -3.36 43.38
N ILE A 926 -31.12 -2.29 44.09
CA ILE A 926 -31.06 -2.27 45.56
C ILE A 926 -32.39 -1.69 46.07
N LEU A 927 -33.13 -2.46 46.87
CA LEU A 927 -34.37 -2.00 47.52
C LEU A 927 -34.07 -0.93 48.59
N PRO A 928 -34.93 0.07 48.79
CA PRO A 928 -34.74 1.11 49.80
C PRO A 928 -35.27 0.67 51.16
N SER A 929 -34.43 0.72 52.20
CA SER A 929 -34.89 0.72 53.60
C SER A 929 -34.91 2.15 54.13
N GLU A 930 -35.98 2.44 54.85
CA GLU A 930 -36.42 3.69 55.45
C GLU A 930 -35.31 4.55 56.06
N ILE A 931 -35.27 5.82 55.68
CA ILE A 931 -34.65 6.88 56.49
C ILE A 931 -35.79 7.83 56.85
N GLU A 932 -36.29 7.71 58.07
CA GLU A 932 -37.05 8.76 58.73
C GLU A 932 -36.10 9.95 59.00
N GLU A 933 -36.54 11.14 58.62
CA GLU A 933 -35.95 12.42 59.05
C GLU A 933 -36.55 12.86 60.40
N ASP A 934 -35.74 13.66 61.10
CA ASP A 934 -36.01 14.56 62.22
C ASP A 934 -36.01 14.04 63.67
N SER A 935 -34.97 14.48 64.41
CA SER A 935 -35.11 15.09 65.74
C SER A 935 -33.85 15.91 66.10
N VAL A 936 -34.05 17.23 66.17
CA VAL A 936 -33.14 18.26 66.72
C VAL A 936 -33.19 18.22 68.26
N VAL A 937 -32.05 18.46 68.95
CA VAL A 937 -31.85 19.35 70.13
C VAL A 937 -30.43 19.10 70.74
N PRO A 938 -29.74 20.14 71.26
CA PRO A 938 -28.28 20.28 71.20
C PRO A 938 -27.57 19.98 72.53
N LEU A 939 -26.27 19.65 72.49
CA LEU A 939 -25.41 19.84 73.66
C LEU A 939 -23.95 20.12 73.29
N ALA A 940 -23.34 20.92 74.14
CA ALA A 940 -22.13 21.68 73.94
C ALA A 940 -20.82 20.91 74.15
N THR A 941 -19.74 21.63 73.86
CA THR A 941 -18.35 21.47 74.32
C THR A 941 -17.47 20.41 73.65
N SER A 942 -16.60 20.92 72.78
CA SER A 942 -15.15 20.71 72.78
C SER A 942 -14.64 19.28 72.95
N GLN A 943 -14.24 18.64 71.85
CA GLN A 943 -12.86 18.20 71.65
C GLN A 943 -12.67 17.60 70.25
N VAL A 944 -11.50 17.91 69.69
CA VAL A 944 -10.94 17.45 68.43
C VAL A 944 -11.03 15.92 68.31
N SER A 945 -11.61 15.40 67.22
CA SER A 945 -11.11 14.24 66.47
C SER A 945 -11.99 13.90 65.26
N THR A 946 -11.30 13.71 64.14
CA THR A 946 -11.61 12.86 62.97
C THR A 946 -12.76 11.85 63.10
N MET A 947 -13.72 11.90 62.16
CA MET A 947 -14.18 10.79 61.29
C MET A 947 -15.64 10.98 60.86
N ALA A 948 -15.88 11.14 59.55
CA ALA A 948 -17.12 10.75 58.89
C ALA A 948 -16.94 10.75 57.36
N ALA A 949 -16.37 9.67 56.80
CA ALA A 949 -16.53 9.29 55.40
C ALA A 949 -16.43 7.76 55.34
N ALA A 950 -17.56 7.07 55.42
CA ALA A 950 -17.62 5.62 55.29
C ALA A 950 -18.84 5.23 54.45
N THR A 951 -18.63 5.07 53.14
CA THR A 951 -19.28 4.03 52.31
C THR A 951 -18.42 3.75 51.07
N ALA A 952 -17.41 2.88 51.24
CA ALA A 952 -16.86 2.04 50.18
C ALA A 952 -16.30 0.77 50.84
N SER A 953 -16.79 -0.41 50.43
CA SER A 953 -16.35 -1.73 50.93
C SER A 953 -14.93 -2.10 50.40
N PRO A 954 -14.27 -3.16 50.89
CA PRO A 954 -13.18 -3.04 51.86
C PRO A 954 -11.86 -3.58 51.30
N SER A 955 -10.87 -2.72 51.05
CA SER A 955 -9.44 -3.09 50.87
C SER A 955 -8.54 -1.85 50.87
N ALA A 956 -8.64 -0.97 51.87
CA ALA A 956 -7.71 0.16 52.04
C ALA A 956 -7.72 0.69 53.48
N GLY A 957 -7.23 -0.12 54.42
CA GLY A 957 -7.13 0.27 55.84
C GLY A 957 -6.02 1.28 56.18
N GLN A 958 -5.42 1.99 55.22
CA GLN A 958 -4.29 2.92 55.46
C GLN A 958 -4.18 4.05 54.42
N GLN A 959 -5.23 4.81 54.05
CA GLN A 959 -5.11 5.65 52.83
C GLN A 959 -5.99 6.93 52.77
N PRO A 960 -5.89 7.93 53.67
CA PRO A 960 -6.17 9.33 53.27
C PRO A 960 -4.88 10.14 53.07
N SER A 961 -3.86 9.87 53.89
CA SER A 961 -2.59 10.60 53.84
C SER A 961 -1.76 10.29 52.60
N PHE A 962 -1.73 9.02 52.16
CA PHE A 962 -0.95 8.61 50.98
C PHE A 962 -1.47 9.23 49.68
N TYR A 963 -2.80 9.28 49.47
CA TYR A 963 -3.38 9.95 48.29
C TYR A 963 -3.14 11.45 48.32
N LEU A 964 -3.19 12.08 49.49
CA LEU A 964 -2.87 13.50 49.62
C LEU A 964 -1.38 13.78 49.35
N GLU A 965 -0.47 12.91 49.78
CA GLU A 965 0.95 12.98 49.45
C GLU A 965 1.22 12.76 47.95
N GLN A 966 0.44 11.91 47.29
CA GLN A 966 0.48 11.74 45.83
C GLN A 966 -0.06 12.98 45.10
N GLU A 967 -1.13 13.60 45.61
CA GLU A 967 -1.71 14.83 45.06
C GLU A 967 -0.73 16.02 45.17
N LYS A 968 0.03 16.13 46.26
CA LYS A 968 1.09 17.14 46.42
C LYS A 968 2.22 17.04 45.38
N GLN A 969 2.39 15.87 44.77
CA GLN A 969 3.40 15.64 43.73
C GLN A 969 2.89 15.97 42.32
N LEU A 970 1.62 16.37 42.16
CA LEU A 970 1.08 16.76 40.86
C LEU A 970 1.69 18.08 40.36
N PRO A 971 1.91 18.23 39.05
CA PRO A 971 2.61 19.38 38.49
C PRO A 971 1.93 20.71 38.80
N GLY A 972 0.60 20.81 38.75
CA GLY A 972 -0.13 22.05 39.07
C GLY A 972 0.02 22.45 40.54
N VAL A 973 0.04 21.47 41.45
CA VAL A 973 0.26 21.72 42.89
C VAL A 973 1.70 22.18 43.15
N VAL A 974 2.67 21.54 42.49
CA VAL A 974 4.08 21.94 42.53
C VAL A 974 4.27 23.37 42.01
N ILE A 975 3.62 23.73 40.89
CA ILE A 975 3.65 25.11 40.35
C ILE A 975 3.13 26.12 41.36
N SER A 976 1.97 25.86 41.98
CA SER A 976 1.36 26.80 42.92
C SER A 976 2.19 27.07 44.18
N SER A 977 3.04 26.11 44.56
CA SER A 977 3.93 26.23 45.71
C SER A 977 5.19 27.08 45.41
N GLY A 978 5.53 27.29 44.14
CA GLY A 978 6.65 28.11 43.68
C GLY A 978 6.28 29.58 43.55
N GLY A 979 6.38 30.34 44.66
CA GLY A 979 5.77 31.67 44.87
C GLY A 979 6.06 32.83 43.89
N ASN A 980 6.78 32.64 42.79
CA ASN A 980 7.04 33.68 41.77
C ASN A 980 6.24 33.50 40.46
N VAL A 981 5.56 32.36 40.26
CA VAL A 981 4.85 32.07 39.00
C VAL A 981 3.61 32.96 38.86
N PHE A 982 2.84 33.16 39.93
CA PHE A 982 1.60 33.96 39.89
C PHE A 982 1.85 35.42 39.50
N GLU A 983 2.89 36.05 40.05
CA GLU A 983 3.18 37.46 39.73
C GLU A 983 3.55 37.65 38.26
N MET A 984 4.30 36.71 37.66
CA MET A 984 4.58 36.69 36.23
C MET A 984 3.29 36.50 35.41
N LEU A 985 2.40 35.58 35.80
CA LEU A 985 1.12 35.37 35.11
C LEU A 985 0.22 36.61 35.17
N TYR A 986 0.16 37.29 36.32
CA TYR A 986 -0.59 38.55 36.44
C TYR A 986 -0.01 39.66 35.54
N GLN A 987 1.32 39.76 35.43
CA GLN A 987 1.98 40.70 34.52
C GLN A 987 1.65 40.39 33.06
N LEU A 988 1.68 39.12 32.65
CA LEU A 988 1.36 38.70 31.29
C LEU A 988 -0.11 38.91 30.92
N ALA A 989 -1.04 38.67 31.86
CA ALA A 989 -2.46 38.93 31.65
C ALA A 989 -2.80 40.43 31.52
N SER A 990 -1.87 41.31 31.91
CA SER A 990 -2.02 42.76 31.77
C SER A 990 -1.52 43.30 30.42
N MET A 991 -1.05 42.41 29.52
CA MET A 991 -0.60 42.80 28.19
C MET A 991 -1.77 43.05 27.23
N ASP A 992 -1.61 43.96 26.25
CA ASP A 992 -2.65 44.31 25.27
C ASP A 992 -2.96 43.20 24.21
N ASP A 993 -2.74 41.91 24.51
CA ASP A 993 -3.13 40.80 23.62
C ASP A 993 -4.12 39.86 24.32
N PRO A 994 -5.39 39.80 23.86
CA PRO A 994 -6.43 39.03 24.52
C PRO A 994 -6.13 37.52 24.53
N ARG A 995 -5.36 37.01 23.56
CA ARG A 995 -4.99 35.58 23.49
C ARG A 995 -4.07 35.17 24.64
N ILE A 996 -3.18 36.07 25.07
CA ILE A 996 -2.31 35.83 26.22
C ILE A 996 -3.16 35.79 27.50
N ALA A 997 -4.08 36.74 27.67
CA ALA A 997 -4.95 36.79 28.84
C ALA A 997 -5.85 35.53 28.96
N GLU A 998 -6.43 35.06 27.86
CA GLU A 998 -7.21 33.82 27.80
C GLU A 998 -6.35 32.59 28.15
N GLN A 999 -5.13 32.53 27.63
CA GLN A 999 -4.22 31.41 27.88
C GLN A 999 -3.71 31.39 29.33
N VAL A 1000 -3.39 32.56 29.89
CA VAL A 1000 -3.06 32.72 31.31
C VAL A 1000 -4.24 32.30 32.19
N GLN A 1001 -5.46 32.71 31.83
CA GLN A 1001 -6.66 32.33 32.57
C GLN A 1001 -6.88 30.81 32.55
N THR A 1002 -6.66 30.18 31.39
CA THR A 1002 -6.76 28.72 31.25
C THR A 1002 -5.73 28.02 32.13
N LEU A 1003 -4.48 28.50 32.15
CA LEU A 1003 -3.42 27.96 32.99
C LEU A 1003 -3.70 28.15 34.50
N LEU A 1004 -4.16 29.34 34.92
CA LEU A 1004 -4.53 29.62 36.31
C LEU A 1004 -5.65 28.69 36.78
N HIS A 1005 -6.60 28.36 35.91
CA HIS A 1005 -7.66 27.42 36.24
C HIS A 1005 -7.19 25.97 36.46
N LEU A 1006 -6.00 25.60 35.99
CA LEU A 1006 -5.41 24.27 36.17
C LEU A 1006 -4.56 24.15 37.43
N ILE A 1007 -4.08 25.25 38.00
CA ILE A 1007 -3.26 25.26 39.22
C ILE A 1007 -4.11 25.63 40.46
N PRO A 1008 -3.75 25.15 41.67
CA PRO A 1008 -4.42 25.59 42.90
C PRO A 1008 -4.36 27.11 43.10
N PRO A 1009 -5.27 27.69 43.90
CA PRO A 1009 -5.29 29.14 44.13
C PRO A 1009 -3.98 29.64 44.76
N ASP A 1010 -3.69 30.91 44.50
CA ASP A 1010 -2.46 31.57 44.94
C ASP A 1010 -2.35 31.53 46.48
N PRO A 1011 -1.31 30.87 47.03
CA PRO A 1011 -1.11 30.80 48.48
C PRO A 1011 -1.05 32.17 49.15
N ALA A 1012 -0.54 33.21 48.48
CA ALA A 1012 -0.46 34.55 49.05
C ALA A 1012 -1.85 35.19 49.21
N VAL A 1013 -2.78 34.92 48.29
CA VAL A 1013 -4.17 35.39 48.37
C VAL A 1013 -4.93 34.62 49.45
N ILE A 1014 -4.71 33.31 49.54
CA ILE A 1014 -5.27 32.47 50.60
C ILE A 1014 -4.79 32.95 51.99
N ASP A 1015 -3.48 33.10 52.17
CA ASP A 1015 -2.87 33.54 53.43
C ASP A 1015 -3.39 34.93 53.85
N ALA A 1016 -3.64 35.82 52.89
CA ALA A 1016 -4.22 37.13 53.16
C ALA A 1016 -5.69 37.04 53.61
N LEU A 1017 -6.49 36.14 53.02
CA LEU A 1017 -7.87 35.90 53.47
C LEU A 1017 -7.91 35.24 54.86
N ASP A 1018 -7.02 34.30 55.14
CA ASP A 1018 -6.97 33.60 56.44
C ASP A 1018 -6.60 34.56 57.60
N GLN A 1019 -5.88 35.66 57.35
CA GLN A 1019 -5.59 36.71 58.33
C GLN A 1019 -6.86 37.40 58.87
N ILE A 1020 -7.97 37.38 58.12
CA ILE A 1020 -9.26 37.96 58.55
C ILE A 1020 -9.83 37.20 59.76
N CYS A 1021 -9.56 35.90 59.86
CA CYS A 1021 -10.06 35.03 60.92
C CYS A 1021 -9.24 35.07 62.23
N MET A 1022 -8.07 35.71 62.25
CA MET A 1022 -7.17 35.66 63.42
C MET A 1022 -7.56 36.61 64.57
N LYS A 1023 -8.62 37.42 64.42
CA LYS A 1023 -9.13 38.34 65.45
C LYS A 1023 -10.34 37.78 66.21
N SER A 1024 -10.18 36.70 66.97
CA SER A 1024 -11.14 36.35 68.02
C SER A 1024 -10.51 35.48 69.12
N SER A 1025 -9.70 36.08 70.00
CA SER A 1025 -9.47 35.52 71.34
C SER A 1025 -9.11 36.65 72.33
N PRO A 1026 -9.80 36.78 73.48
CA PRO A 1026 -9.46 37.76 74.51
C PRO A 1026 -8.22 37.31 75.29
N ALA A 1027 -7.34 38.28 75.58
CA ALA A 1027 -6.04 38.11 76.20
C ALA A 1027 -6.09 37.45 77.59
N ALA A 1028 -5.19 36.50 77.84
CA ALA A 1028 -4.78 36.05 79.18
C ALA A 1028 -3.29 36.41 79.41
N PRO A 1029 -2.87 36.69 80.66
CA PRO A 1029 -1.60 37.36 80.97
C PRO A 1029 -0.37 36.44 80.85
N PRO A 1030 0.84 37.01 80.74
CA PRO A 1030 2.06 36.26 80.43
C PRO A 1030 2.64 35.58 81.68
N VAL A 1031 2.98 34.29 81.56
CA VAL A 1031 3.85 33.57 82.50
C VAL A 1031 5.20 33.32 81.81
N PRO A 1032 6.36 33.57 82.45
CA PRO A 1032 7.67 33.45 81.81
C PRO A 1032 8.15 31.99 81.72
N PRO A 1033 9.00 31.63 80.73
CA PRO A 1033 9.52 30.27 80.59
C PRO A 1033 10.82 30.06 81.40
N PRO A 1034 11.11 28.84 81.89
CA PRO A 1034 12.44 28.49 82.38
C PRO A 1034 13.39 28.20 81.22
N ARG A 1035 14.65 28.66 81.38
CA ARG A 1035 15.79 28.46 80.48
C ARG A 1035 16.51 27.14 80.78
N LEU A 1036 17.17 26.56 79.76
CA LEU A 1036 18.57 26.02 79.73
C LEU A 1036 18.71 24.99 78.57
N SER A 1037 19.41 25.33 77.47
CA SER A 1037 20.80 24.94 77.09
C SER A 1037 20.94 23.48 76.58
N GLY A 1038 21.51 23.14 75.42
CA GLY A 1038 22.34 23.86 74.45
C GLY A 1038 22.55 23.07 73.13
N SER A 1039 23.22 23.76 72.20
CA SER A 1039 23.52 23.64 70.75
C SER A 1039 24.13 22.31 70.19
N PRO A 1040 24.54 22.24 68.89
CA PRO A 1040 23.86 22.53 67.60
C PRO A 1040 24.12 21.45 66.49
N LYS A 1041 23.29 21.37 65.42
CA LYS A 1041 23.76 21.08 64.04
C LYS A 1041 22.70 21.34 62.95
N LYS A 1042 23.09 22.26 62.07
CA LYS A 1042 22.57 22.72 60.76
C LYS A 1042 21.55 21.85 60.01
N SER A 1043 20.33 22.37 59.90
CA SER A 1043 19.47 22.27 58.71
C SER A 1043 19.07 23.69 58.30
N GLY A 1044 19.25 24.03 57.01
CA GLY A 1044 18.92 25.34 56.46
C GLY A 1044 17.40 25.51 56.39
N SER A 1045 16.87 26.24 57.36
CA SER A 1045 15.49 26.75 57.34
C SER A 1045 15.42 28.00 56.45
N PRO A 1046 14.25 28.35 55.88
CA PRO A 1046 14.07 29.59 55.15
C PRO A 1046 14.23 30.81 56.08
N ALA A 1047 14.54 31.96 55.50
CA ALA A 1047 14.78 33.24 56.14
C ALA A 1047 13.69 33.62 57.19
N PRO A 1048 14.03 34.44 58.22
CA PRO A 1048 13.05 34.86 59.20
C PRO A 1048 12.01 35.74 58.52
N ARG A 1049 10.73 35.32 58.56
CA ARG A 1049 9.61 36.22 58.29
C ARG A 1049 9.73 37.38 59.28
N GLU A 1050 10.05 38.57 58.77
CA GLU A 1050 9.79 39.81 59.49
C GLU A 1050 8.35 39.75 59.99
N LYS A 1051 8.15 39.97 61.30
CA LYS A 1051 6.82 40.15 61.85
C LYS A 1051 6.27 41.45 61.27
N THR A 1052 5.60 41.37 60.13
CA THR A 1052 4.75 42.44 59.63
C THR A 1052 3.75 42.79 60.73
N PRO A 1053 3.48 44.08 60.98
CA PRO A 1053 2.45 44.48 61.93
C PRO A 1053 1.13 43.85 61.48
N VAL A 1054 0.33 43.34 62.42
CA VAL A 1054 -1.00 42.79 62.11
C VAL A 1054 -1.85 43.93 61.53
N GLU A 1055 -1.94 43.99 60.20
CA GLU A 1055 -2.80 44.93 59.50
C GLU A 1055 -4.27 44.67 59.88
N GLY A 1056 -5.08 45.73 59.95
CA GLY A 1056 -6.52 45.57 60.19
C GLY A 1056 -7.17 44.79 59.05
N SER A 1057 -8.18 43.96 59.38
CA SER A 1057 -8.95 43.18 58.40
C SER A 1057 -9.54 44.05 57.26
N ASP A 1058 -9.93 45.29 57.56
CA ASP A 1058 -10.37 46.31 56.59
C ASP A 1058 -9.27 46.70 55.58
N VAL A 1059 -8.01 46.81 56.01
CA VAL A 1059 -6.87 47.16 55.15
C VAL A 1059 -6.54 46.02 54.19
N VAL A 1060 -6.59 44.78 54.67
CA VAL A 1060 -6.38 43.58 53.86
C VAL A 1060 -7.48 43.45 52.80
N LEU A 1061 -8.74 43.64 53.19
CA LEU A 1061 -9.89 43.63 52.27
C LEU A 1061 -9.82 44.75 51.25
N ARG A 1062 -9.41 45.96 51.66
CA ARG A 1062 -9.18 47.07 50.72
C ARG A 1062 -8.08 46.73 49.72
N ARG A 1063 -6.95 46.15 50.14
CA ARG A 1063 -5.85 45.77 49.23
C ARG A 1063 -6.26 44.69 48.23
N LEU A 1064 -7.02 43.69 48.65
CA LEU A 1064 -7.42 42.56 47.81
C LEU A 1064 -8.53 42.90 46.81
N LEU A 1065 -9.46 43.79 47.21
CA LEU A 1065 -10.69 44.08 46.48
C LEU A 1065 -10.75 45.54 45.97
N ASP A 1066 -9.63 46.25 45.90
CA ASP A 1066 -9.59 47.62 45.38
C ASP A 1066 -9.92 47.65 43.88
N PRO A 1067 -11.03 48.28 43.46
CA PRO A 1067 -11.39 48.31 42.06
C PRO A 1067 -10.54 49.30 41.24
N ASN A 1068 -9.80 50.20 41.90
CA ASN A 1068 -8.79 51.09 41.31
C ASN A 1068 -7.36 50.49 41.31
N GLY A 1069 -7.21 49.21 41.64
CA GLY A 1069 -5.92 48.54 41.67
C GLY A 1069 -5.24 48.46 40.29
N ARG A 1070 -3.91 48.32 40.27
CA ARG A 1070 -3.07 48.33 39.05
C ARG A 1070 -3.38 47.22 38.02
N ASN A 1071 -4.21 46.22 38.34
CA ASN A 1071 -4.50 45.08 37.46
C ASN A 1071 -5.94 44.55 37.65
N PRO A 1072 -6.87 44.87 36.72
CA PRO A 1072 -8.27 44.40 36.76
C PRO A 1072 -8.42 42.87 36.69
N PHE A 1073 -7.53 42.18 35.97
CA PHE A 1073 -7.52 40.72 35.90
C PHE A 1073 -7.18 40.10 37.26
N ARG A 1074 -6.26 40.70 38.02
CA ARG A 1074 -5.95 40.27 39.40
C ARG A 1074 -7.13 40.46 40.35
N LEU A 1075 -7.92 41.52 40.17
CA LEU A 1075 -9.16 41.73 40.93
C LEU A 1075 -10.19 40.63 40.64
N LEU A 1076 -10.41 40.30 39.36
CA LEU A 1076 -11.25 39.16 38.97
C LEU A 1076 -10.81 37.87 39.65
N TYR A 1077 -9.52 37.56 39.58
CA TYR A 1077 -8.95 36.38 40.21
C TYR A 1077 -9.17 36.37 41.73
N ASN A 1078 -8.89 37.48 42.43
CA ASN A 1078 -9.12 37.59 43.87
C ASN A 1078 -10.59 37.38 44.26
N LEU A 1079 -11.52 37.93 43.47
CA LEU A 1079 -12.96 37.71 43.67
C LEU A 1079 -13.34 36.23 43.48
N GLN A 1080 -12.75 35.52 42.53
CA GLN A 1080 -12.98 34.08 42.34
C GLN A 1080 -12.44 33.27 43.52
N VAL A 1081 -11.25 33.59 44.02
CA VAL A 1081 -10.67 32.94 45.21
C VAL A 1081 -11.52 33.20 46.45
N LEU A 1082 -12.01 34.43 46.62
CA LEU A 1082 -12.96 34.78 47.68
C LEU A 1082 -14.27 33.99 47.54
N SER A 1083 -14.80 33.88 46.31
CA SER A 1083 -15.98 33.05 46.03
C SER A 1083 -15.76 31.59 46.40
N ALA A 1084 -14.59 31.01 46.12
CA ALA A 1084 -14.25 29.63 46.48
C ALA A 1084 -14.20 29.44 48.01
N ARG A 1085 -13.77 30.45 48.77
CA ARG A 1085 -13.69 30.41 50.24
C ARG A 1085 -15.04 30.61 50.92
N LEU A 1086 -15.87 31.51 50.39
CA LEU A 1086 -17.23 31.75 50.90
C LEU A 1086 -18.19 30.62 50.52
N MET A 1087 -18.07 30.10 49.30
CA MET A 1087 -18.94 29.07 48.73
C MET A 1087 -18.07 27.94 48.14
N PRO A 1088 -17.50 27.05 48.97
CA PRO A 1088 -16.73 25.94 48.45
C PRO A 1088 -17.64 24.94 47.71
N THR A 1089 -17.09 24.30 46.68
CA THR A 1089 -17.78 23.25 45.90
C THR A 1089 -17.92 21.95 46.70
N ASN A 1090 -17.02 21.70 47.65
CA ASN A 1090 -17.12 20.66 48.68
C ASN A 1090 -17.53 21.32 50.00
N GLN A 1091 -18.66 20.94 50.59
CA GLN A 1091 -19.22 21.63 51.76
C GLN A 1091 -18.36 21.40 53.01
N ASP A 1092 -17.67 22.44 53.49
CA ASP A 1092 -16.85 22.40 54.70
C ASP A 1092 -17.40 23.34 55.78
N ALA A 1093 -17.53 22.85 57.02
CA ALA A 1093 -18.04 23.63 58.17
C ALA A 1093 -17.21 24.91 58.45
N CYS A 1094 -15.94 24.93 58.07
CA CYS A 1094 -15.03 26.08 58.22
C CYS A 1094 -15.43 27.30 57.36
N SER A 1095 -16.16 27.08 56.25
CA SER A 1095 -16.61 28.17 55.36
C SER A 1095 -17.64 29.10 56.04
N ASN A 1096 -18.49 28.54 56.91
CA ASN A 1096 -19.47 29.32 57.69
C ASN A 1096 -18.78 30.27 58.67
N VAL A 1097 -17.74 29.81 59.37
CA VAL A 1097 -16.95 30.63 60.30
C VAL A 1097 -16.23 31.75 59.55
N PHE A 1098 -15.64 31.46 58.39
CA PHE A 1098 -15.03 32.47 57.54
C PHE A 1098 -16.06 33.51 57.05
N CYS A 1099 -17.25 33.07 56.63
CA CYS A 1099 -18.34 33.95 56.18
C CYS A 1099 -18.76 34.95 57.27
N GLU A 1100 -18.94 34.49 58.51
CA GLU A 1100 -19.27 35.35 59.65
C GLU A 1100 -18.16 36.37 59.92
N ASN A 1101 -16.90 35.93 59.97
CA ASN A 1101 -15.74 36.80 60.19
C ASN A 1101 -15.57 37.83 59.05
N PHE A 1102 -15.80 37.42 57.80
CA PHE A 1102 -15.75 38.29 56.63
C PHE A 1102 -16.83 39.38 56.69
N LEU A 1103 -18.04 39.03 57.12
CA LEU A 1103 -19.14 39.97 57.30
C LEU A 1103 -18.88 40.95 58.45
N GLN A 1104 -18.35 40.47 59.58
CA GLN A 1104 -17.94 41.32 60.71
C GLN A 1104 -16.82 42.30 60.33
N ALA A 1105 -15.95 41.92 59.40
CA ALA A 1105 -14.90 42.79 58.85
C ALA A 1105 -15.42 43.81 57.82
N GLY A 1106 -16.73 43.90 57.58
CA GLY A 1106 -17.32 44.83 56.61
C GLY A 1106 -17.25 44.37 55.15
N GLY A 1107 -16.94 43.10 54.89
CA GLY A 1107 -16.64 42.56 53.56
C GLY A 1107 -17.72 42.79 52.50
N LEU A 1108 -19.01 42.83 52.88
CA LEU A 1108 -20.11 43.14 51.95
C LEU A 1108 -19.95 44.52 51.30
N SER A 1109 -19.55 45.54 52.08
CA SER A 1109 -19.33 46.90 51.56
C SER A 1109 -18.17 46.97 50.54
N HIS A 1110 -17.12 46.15 50.73
CA HIS A 1110 -16.01 46.07 49.79
C HIS A 1110 -16.42 45.39 48.48
N VAL A 1111 -17.28 44.37 48.52
CA VAL A 1111 -17.82 43.73 47.31
C VAL A 1111 -18.76 44.69 46.56
N LEU A 1112 -19.61 45.44 47.28
CA LEU A 1112 -20.51 46.43 46.66
C LEU A 1112 -19.77 47.59 46.00
N ARG A 1113 -18.61 48.01 46.54
CA ARG A 1113 -17.75 49.04 45.93
C ARG A 1113 -17.30 48.66 44.50
N VAL A 1114 -17.10 47.38 44.23
CA VAL A 1114 -16.79 46.88 42.87
C VAL A 1114 -17.98 47.10 41.92
N LEU A 1115 -19.21 47.06 42.45
CA LEU A 1115 -20.44 47.29 41.72
C LEU A 1115 -20.83 48.77 41.63
N HIS A 1116 -19.99 49.74 42.02
CA HIS A 1116 -20.26 51.19 41.90
C HIS A 1116 -19.97 51.75 40.48
N ARG A 1117 -20.57 52.90 40.14
CA ARG A 1117 -20.61 53.47 38.77
C ARG A 1117 -19.23 53.76 38.21
N ASP A 1118 -18.34 54.27 39.06
CA ASP A 1118 -16.94 54.60 38.73
C ASP A 1118 -15.97 53.59 39.37
N GLY A 1119 -16.45 52.39 39.71
CA GLY A 1119 -15.64 51.38 40.38
C GLY A 1119 -14.50 50.86 39.50
N LEU A 1120 -14.79 50.52 38.24
CA LEU A 1120 -13.80 49.97 37.30
C LEU A 1120 -13.41 51.01 36.24
N PRO A 1121 -12.14 51.07 35.83
CA PRO A 1121 -11.70 51.89 34.70
C PRO A 1121 -12.42 51.56 33.37
N GLN A 1122 -12.57 52.55 32.48
CA GLN A 1122 -13.28 52.38 31.20
C GLN A 1122 -12.52 51.49 30.20
N ASP A 1123 -11.20 51.42 30.32
CA ASP A 1123 -10.24 50.67 29.50
C ASP A 1123 -10.13 49.17 29.83
N VAL A 1124 -10.90 48.68 30.81
CA VAL A 1124 -10.96 47.26 31.14
C VAL A 1124 -11.64 46.45 30.03
N ASP A 1125 -11.01 45.34 29.63
CA ASP A 1125 -11.57 44.37 28.69
C ASP A 1125 -12.99 43.91 29.10
N TYR A 1126 -13.88 43.81 28.12
CA TYR A 1126 -15.29 43.50 28.35
C TYR A 1126 -15.50 42.13 29.02
N ALA A 1127 -14.70 41.10 28.66
CA ALA A 1127 -14.83 39.78 29.26
C ALA A 1127 -14.34 39.77 30.72
N VAL A 1128 -13.24 40.47 31.01
CA VAL A 1128 -12.75 40.65 32.38
C VAL A 1128 -13.78 41.41 33.22
N ARG A 1129 -14.34 42.50 32.69
CA ARG A 1129 -15.38 43.30 33.36
C ARG A 1129 -16.63 42.48 33.64
N GLN A 1130 -17.12 41.73 32.64
CA GLN A 1130 -18.26 40.83 32.80
C GLN A 1130 -17.99 39.77 33.88
N GLY A 1131 -16.79 39.20 33.92
CA GLY A 1131 -16.37 38.25 34.94
C GLY A 1131 -16.36 38.83 36.35
N ILE A 1132 -15.86 40.07 36.50
CA ILE A 1132 -15.82 40.79 37.79
C ILE A 1132 -17.23 40.98 38.32
N TYR A 1133 -18.12 41.56 37.50
CA TYR A 1133 -19.50 41.79 37.88
C TYR A 1133 -20.26 40.50 38.16
N PHE A 1134 -20.09 39.47 37.32
CA PHE A 1134 -20.74 38.18 37.55
C PHE A 1134 -20.34 37.59 38.91
N THR A 1135 -19.03 37.55 39.21
CA THR A 1135 -18.52 36.95 40.46
C THR A 1135 -18.92 37.79 41.68
N ALA A 1136 -18.86 39.12 41.58
CA ALA A 1136 -19.29 40.03 42.65
C ALA A 1136 -20.80 39.93 42.93
N LEU A 1137 -21.64 39.84 41.91
CA LEU A 1137 -23.08 39.63 42.05
C LEU A 1137 -23.41 38.28 42.71
N GLN A 1138 -22.66 37.25 42.35
CA GLN A 1138 -22.81 35.92 42.93
C GLN A 1138 -22.45 35.89 44.42
N ILE A 1139 -21.33 36.51 44.80
CA ILE A 1139 -20.95 36.68 46.22
C ILE A 1139 -22.00 37.51 46.96
N THR A 1140 -22.43 38.63 46.38
CA THR A 1140 -23.45 39.51 46.98
C THR A 1140 -24.77 38.75 47.23
N ARG A 1141 -25.22 37.96 46.25
CA ARG A 1141 -26.40 37.11 46.39
C ARG A 1141 -26.24 36.11 47.54
N PHE A 1142 -25.10 35.44 47.64
CA PHE A 1142 -24.86 34.46 48.70
C PHE A 1142 -24.87 35.10 50.08
N LEU A 1143 -24.16 36.22 50.26
CA LEU A 1143 -24.10 36.93 51.54
C LEU A 1143 -25.47 37.46 51.99
N ILE A 1144 -26.31 37.92 51.05
CA ILE A 1144 -27.64 38.47 51.35
C ILE A 1144 -28.68 37.38 51.56
N CYS A 1145 -28.72 36.37 50.68
CA CYS A 1145 -29.81 35.39 50.60
C CYS A 1145 -29.46 34.02 51.20
N GLY A 1146 -28.19 33.74 51.50
CA GLY A 1146 -27.72 32.44 51.95
C GLY A 1146 -27.82 31.32 50.90
N GLN A 1147 -28.05 31.65 49.63
CA GLN A 1147 -28.32 30.68 48.57
C GLN A 1147 -27.13 30.50 47.62
N ASN A 1148 -26.68 29.25 47.45
CA ASN A 1148 -25.70 28.89 46.42
C ASN A 1148 -26.36 28.79 45.04
N VAL A 1149 -25.56 28.97 43.98
CA VAL A 1149 -25.98 28.98 42.56
C VAL A 1149 -26.92 27.83 42.16
N PRO A 1150 -26.77 26.56 42.60
CA PRO A 1150 -27.68 25.48 42.21
C PRO A 1150 -29.12 25.61 42.75
N HIS A 1151 -29.31 26.26 43.90
CA HIS A 1151 -30.62 26.40 44.57
C HIS A 1151 -31.43 27.61 44.09
N ALA A 1152 -30.78 28.51 43.35
CA ALA A 1152 -31.28 29.81 42.94
C ALA A 1152 -32.57 29.84 42.09
N LEU A 1153 -32.91 28.74 41.43
CA LEU A 1153 -33.99 28.66 40.42
C LEU A 1153 -35.11 27.67 40.82
N GLN A 1154 -35.18 27.24 42.08
CA GLN A 1154 -36.23 26.34 42.56
C GLN A 1154 -37.52 27.07 42.99
N SER A 1155 -37.51 28.39 43.11
CA SER A 1155 -38.65 29.17 43.64
C SER A 1155 -39.65 29.70 42.60
N SER A 1156 -39.88 28.99 41.50
CA SER A 1156 -40.86 29.41 40.49
C SER A 1156 -41.54 28.22 39.80
N SER A 1157 -42.35 27.49 40.55
CA SER A 1157 -43.41 26.62 40.00
C SER A 1157 -44.53 26.46 41.03
N THR A 1158 -45.28 27.54 41.28
CA THR A 1158 -46.66 27.43 41.77
C THR A 1158 -47.55 27.07 40.58
N SER A 1159 -48.18 25.90 40.69
CA SER A 1159 -49.19 25.38 39.76
C SER A 1159 -50.45 26.24 39.77
N SER A 1160 -50.76 26.89 38.65
CA SER A 1160 -52.12 27.37 38.36
C SER A 1160 -52.96 26.21 37.85
N VAL A 1161 -53.82 25.64 38.69
CA VAL A 1161 -54.87 24.72 38.25
C VAL A 1161 -55.97 25.54 37.58
N SER A 1162 -56.14 25.35 36.27
CA SER A 1162 -57.31 25.80 35.53
C SER A 1162 -58.50 24.87 35.81
N THR A 1163 -59.54 25.44 36.39
CA THR A 1163 -60.86 24.82 36.52
C THR A 1163 -61.58 24.92 35.18
N THR A 1164 -61.93 23.79 34.57
CA THR A 1164 -63.13 23.73 33.71
C THR A 1164 -63.82 22.41 33.97
N CYS A 1165 -65.12 22.44 34.29
CA CYS A 1165 -66.08 21.42 33.87
C CYS A 1165 -67.51 21.87 34.15
N GLY A 1166 -68.36 21.72 33.13
CA GLY A 1166 -69.81 21.71 33.25
C GLY A 1166 -70.32 20.50 34.03
N ALA A 1167 -71.54 20.64 34.52
CA ALA A 1167 -72.38 19.68 35.25
C ALA A 1167 -72.71 18.40 34.43
N PRO A 1168 -73.41 17.37 34.96
CA PRO A 1168 -73.98 17.19 36.31
C PRO A 1168 -73.67 15.82 37.01
N SER A 1169 -74.09 15.70 38.27
CA SER A 1169 -74.13 14.50 39.14
C SER A 1169 -75.43 13.66 38.95
N PRO A 1170 -75.68 12.51 39.65
CA PRO A 1170 -74.84 11.65 40.53
C PRO A 1170 -74.95 10.11 40.25
N VAL A 1171 -74.09 9.30 40.89
CA VAL A 1171 -74.35 8.01 41.64
C VAL A 1171 -73.07 7.13 41.73
N LYS A 1172 -72.80 6.57 42.93
CA LYS A 1172 -71.69 5.64 43.35
C LYS A 1172 -71.90 4.17 42.85
N PRO A 1173 -71.00 3.16 43.10
CA PRO A 1173 -69.54 3.08 43.31
C PRO A 1173 -68.81 1.98 42.46
N THR A 1174 -67.48 2.04 42.29
CA THR A 1174 -66.47 0.93 42.48
C THR A 1174 -65.06 1.32 41.96
N THR A 1175 -64.05 0.87 42.71
CA THR A 1175 -62.56 1.02 42.62
C THR A 1175 -61.91 0.52 41.31
N PRO A 1176 -60.62 0.83 40.94
CA PRO A 1176 -59.43 0.79 41.83
C PRO A 1176 -58.24 1.76 41.61
N LYS A 1177 -57.51 1.95 42.73
CA LYS A 1177 -56.11 2.38 42.98
C LYS A 1177 -55.30 3.01 41.84
N LYS A 1178 -54.89 4.27 42.04
CA LYS A 1178 -53.69 4.87 41.43
C LYS A 1178 -52.84 5.56 42.51
N LEU A 1179 -51.58 5.13 42.59
CA LEU A 1179 -50.53 5.66 43.46
C LEU A 1179 -50.21 7.11 43.07
N GLN A 1180 -50.37 8.02 44.03
CA GLN A 1180 -49.94 9.40 43.99
C GLN A 1180 -48.53 9.41 44.61
N VAL A 1181 -47.51 9.74 43.81
CA VAL A 1181 -46.14 9.91 44.31
C VAL A 1181 -46.03 11.36 44.75
N ASP A 1182 -46.02 11.59 46.06
CA ASP A 1182 -45.71 12.87 46.67
C ASP A 1182 -44.30 13.30 46.28
N LEU A 1183 -44.18 14.47 45.63
CA LEU A 1183 -42.90 15.15 45.47
C LEU A 1183 -42.46 15.64 46.85
N VAL A 1184 -41.46 14.97 47.42
CA VAL A 1184 -40.72 15.42 48.60
C VAL A 1184 -40.15 16.82 48.32
N ARG A 1185 -40.71 17.80 49.03
CA ARG A 1185 -40.28 19.20 49.03
C ARG A 1185 -38.98 19.29 49.84
N MET A 1186 -37.83 19.20 49.19
CA MET A 1186 -36.54 19.36 49.88
C MET A 1186 -36.44 20.78 50.48
N THR A 1187 -36.24 20.83 51.79
CA THR A 1187 -35.96 22.05 52.56
C THR A 1187 -34.58 22.61 52.21
N PRO A 1188 -34.39 23.94 52.15
CA PRO A 1188 -33.09 24.53 51.90
C PRO A 1188 -32.24 24.48 53.17
N PHE A 1189 -31.31 23.53 53.25
CA PHE A 1189 -30.24 23.54 54.25
C PHE A 1189 -29.19 24.60 53.88
N SER A 1190 -29.44 25.85 54.28
CA SER A 1190 -28.41 26.87 54.43
C SER A 1190 -28.49 27.41 55.85
N THR A 1191 -27.49 27.09 56.66
CA THR A 1191 -27.38 27.48 58.08
C THR A 1191 -26.81 28.90 58.26
N VAL A 1192 -26.51 29.61 57.18
CA VAL A 1192 -26.06 31.01 57.23
C VAL A 1192 -27.29 31.91 57.42
N THR A 1193 -27.32 32.69 58.51
CA THR A 1193 -28.38 33.69 58.72
C THR A 1193 -28.27 34.74 57.62
N PRO A 1194 -29.27 34.89 56.73
CA PRO A 1194 -29.18 35.84 55.62
C PRO A 1194 -29.08 37.26 56.19
N ILE A 1195 -28.03 38.01 55.81
CA ILE A 1195 -27.75 39.35 56.36
C ILE A 1195 -28.91 40.30 56.14
N ILE A 1196 -29.75 40.06 55.14
CA ILE A 1196 -30.95 40.84 54.86
C ILE A 1196 -31.87 40.97 56.09
N LYS A 1197 -31.82 40.00 57.01
CA LYS A 1197 -32.60 40.01 58.26
C LYS A 1197 -32.04 40.97 59.32
N THR A 1198 -30.78 41.37 59.21
CA THR A 1198 -30.05 42.18 60.20
C THR A 1198 -29.43 43.45 59.60
N MET A 1199 -29.70 43.75 58.32
CA MET A 1199 -29.09 44.84 57.57
C MET A 1199 -29.71 46.21 57.89
N SER A 1200 -28.88 47.27 57.90
CA SER A 1200 -29.36 48.64 58.04
C SER A 1200 -30.04 49.13 56.76
N ARG A 1201 -30.98 50.08 56.88
CA ARG A 1201 -31.71 50.66 55.74
C ARG A 1201 -30.77 51.30 54.71
N ALA A 1202 -29.75 52.02 55.17
CA ALA A 1202 -28.78 52.68 54.28
C ALA A 1202 -27.99 51.67 53.43
N LEU A 1203 -27.57 50.55 54.02
CA LEU A 1203 -26.87 49.48 53.31
C LEU A 1203 -27.81 48.73 52.34
N LEU A 1204 -29.10 48.59 52.68
CA LEU A 1204 -30.10 48.04 51.75
C LEU A 1204 -30.30 48.92 50.52
N GLU A 1205 -30.39 50.24 50.70
CA GLU A 1205 -30.53 51.20 49.60
C GLU A 1205 -29.30 51.15 48.67
N GLU A 1206 -28.08 51.08 49.21
CA GLU A 1206 -26.84 50.92 48.45
C GLU A 1206 -26.79 49.61 47.63
N VAL A 1207 -27.24 48.49 48.23
CA VAL A 1207 -27.36 47.19 47.54
C VAL A 1207 -28.32 47.30 46.36
N VAL A 1208 -29.52 47.84 46.58
CA VAL A 1208 -30.56 47.93 45.54
C VAL A 1208 -30.11 48.82 44.39
N ASP A 1209 -29.52 49.98 44.70
CA ASP A 1209 -28.98 50.90 43.68
C ASP A 1209 -27.91 50.22 42.82
N SER A 1210 -26.96 49.55 43.46
CA SER A 1210 -25.88 48.81 42.77
C SER A 1210 -26.43 47.69 41.87
N LEU A 1211 -27.41 46.92 42.36
CA LEU A 1211 -28.00 45.81 41.61
C LEU A 1211 -28.83 46.28 40.40
N VAL A 1212 -29.68 47.29 40.59
CA VAL A 1212 -30.51 47.85 39.50
C VAL A 1212 -29.61 48.43 38.42
N ARG A 1213 -28.57 49.17 38.79
CA ARG A 1213 -27.65 49.78 37.82
C ARG A 1213 -26.95 48.72 36.96
N VAL A 1214 -26.35 47.71 37.58
CA VAL A 1214 -25.65 46.63 36.85
C VAL A 1214 -26.62 45.83 35.98
N ALA A 1215 -27.84 45.57 36.46
CA ALA A 1215 -28.87 44.87 35.68
C ALA A 1215 -29.30 45.67 34.43
N TRP A 1216 -29.46 46.98 34.55
CA TRP A 1216 -29.78 47.86 33.42
C TRP A 1216 -28.63 47.96 32.42
N ALA A 1217 -27.38 48.10 32.89
CA ALA A 1217 -26.19 48.11 32.05
C ALA A 1217 -26.02 46.78 31.29
N ALA A 1218 -26.24 45.64 31.96
CA ALA A 1218 -26.27 44.32 31.34
C ALA A 1218 -27.34 44.18 30.27
N ALA A 1219 -28.58 44.62 30.55
CA ALA A 1219 -29.68 44.56 29.59
C ALA A 1219 -29.44 45.42 28.34
N ALA A 1220 -28.70 46.53 28.49
CA ALA A 1220 -28.29 47.40 27.38
C ALA A 1220 -27.07 46.89 26.60
N GLY A 1221 -26.41 45.81 27.05
CA GLY A 1221 -25.15 45.33 26.48
C GLY A 1221 -23.98 46.30 26.68
N GLN A 1222 -24.08 47.18 27.67
CA GLN A 1222 -23.12 48.26 27.98
C GLN A 1222 -22.57 48.09 29.39
N LEU A 1223 -22.08 46.88 29.71
CA LEU A 1223 -21.44 46.59 30.98
C LEU A 1223 -20.11 47.32 31.18
#